data_AF-A0A3S0BFW5-F1
#
_entry.id   AF-A0A3S0BFW5-F1
#
_cell.length_a   1.000
_cell.length_b   1.000
_cell.length_c   1.000
_cell.angle_alpha   90.00
_cell.angle_beta   90.00
_cell.angle_gamma   90.00
#
_symmetry.space_group_name_H-M   'P 1'
#
loop_
_entity.id
_entity.type
_entity.pdbx_description
1 polymer ?
#
loop_
_entity_poly.entity_id
_entity_poly.type
_entity_poly.pdbx_seq_one_letter_code
_entity_poly.pdbx_strand_id
1 'polypeptide(L)'
;MPIPLKTISTAIRKFAHIQKEATGVTIEVEPENFWSGPNQEWHLVPKFGNINDINSLALVCETCQWYLPGRMMSAACQQSPFIQSLGQDRNGFVQVNKEHTSILQSPIKYFYDTCGHFSKAGFGIVIPVLITVAPREITSHGKTFRVMTGQALVTHGDGFVRDASVKSDMYFAVSTDSPLYNYMDRGHIVFFVSKSGEDPSIFVANQLSLNVYYFAALYAIAADRLKPLLRNEVFLPAQVSADLQRILLAAEREVPEKYAQAYAQLKQTIRADFDTNAQNVIVTKFQRGEIREVTLNNIKMSENRAVYETISIETPGLTDVILHKLDPNGVFDIYQLVDAFIASILEEAARVPLNASGQGFAEAKQWTFHINNIPITLSLSTTNTRRRVNGHLINNDELPRVLRRATCYTDAASYNSFLRQIEKASLRVHDAIANGVPIKIWLPARAGYHQDVTMKHPKIQFITEGGKYFLWIDKEKTRRVPLRRFVGLLDKLKKLNSQTNNGYVHDDSGFNYRNTDWCKWKLKRIIREHAVDDKDVPLVTEAELEPLVELLLEARTEAEKKSAQLLASVVKETGAQEINYKGLTAYEITGNSGQRYRVEKEGQFRVWKAGTDQYVCIVDGRGEMGVGYDALVARLLALRNDTFVVDRITTLRDHVREGAQAAQAAAR
;
A
#
# COMPACT_ATOMS: atom_id res chain seq x y z
N MET A 1 -30.95 34.48 36.27
CA MET A 1 -31.51 35.84 36.48
C MET A 1 -30.69 36.81 35.65
N PRO A 2 -31.30 37.70 34.84
CA PRO A 2 -30.53 38.67 34.07
C PRO A 2 -29.83 39.65 35.02
N ILE A 3 -28.52 39.83 34.85
CA ILE A 3 -27.74 40.80 35.63
C ILE A 3 -28.16 42.21 35.18
N PRO A 4 -28.53 43.12 36.10
CA PRO A 4 -28.90 44.48 35.73
C PRO A 4 -27.78 45.17 34.96
N LEU A 5 -28.12 45.89 33.88
CA LEU A 5 -27.18 46.62 33.01
C LEU A 5 -26.22 47.54 33.81
N LYS A 6 -26.72 48.06 34.93
CA LYS A 6 -25.98 48.93 35.86
C LYS A 6 -24.79 48.20 36.52
N THR A 7 -24.91 46.90 36.78
CA THR A 7 -23.86 46.06 37.38
C THR A 7 -22.75 45.78 36.36
N ILE A 8 -23.11 45.52 35.10
CA ILE A 8 -22.16 45.29 34.00
C ILE A 8 -21.38 46.58 33.68
N SER A 9 -22.08 47.71 33.58
CA SER A 9 -21.46 49.03 33.40
C SER A 9 -20.47 49.38 34.53
N THR A 10 -20.81 49.04 35.77
CA THR A 10 -19.94 49.27 36.93
C THR A 10 -18.68 48.39 36.88
N ALA A 11 -18.81 47.11 36.50
CA ALA A 11 -17.68 46.20 36.36
C ALA A 11 -16.72 46.62 35.24
N ILE A 12 -17.26 47.09 34.10
CA ILE A 12 -16.47 47.56 32.96
C ILE A 12 -15.71 48.83 33.30
N ARG A 13 -16.33 49.78 34.01
CA ARG A 13 -15.63 50.99 34.48
C ARG A 13 -14.52 50.66 35.48
N LYS A 14 -14.74 49.66 36.34
CA LYS A 14 -13.72 49.19 37.30
C LYS A 14 -12.55 48.51 36.57
N PHE A 15 -12.82 47.72 35.54
CA PHE A 15 -11.80 47.14 34.66
C PHE A 15 -11.00 48.20 33.90
N ALA A 16 -11.67 49.20 33.33
CA ALA A 16 -11.02 50.31 32.64
C ALA A 16 -10.13 51.14 33.58
N HIS A 17 -10.55 51.33 34.84
CA HIS A 17 -9.73 51.99 35.86
C HIS A 17 -8.47 51.18 36.21
N ILE A 18 -8.62 49.87 36.44
CA ILE A 18 -7.49 48.97 36.75
C ILE A 18 -6.50 48.92 35.58
N GLN A 19 -6.99 48.87 34.34
CA GLN A 19 -6.15 48.94 33.14
C GLN A 19 -5.41 50.27 33.02
N LYS A 20 -6.08 51.39 33.31
CA LYS A 20 -5.44 52.72 33.32
C LYS A 20 -4.34 52.84 34.37
N GLU A 21 -4.55 52.30 35.56
CA GLU A 21 -3.52 52.27 36.61
C GLU A 21 -2.33 51.37 36.25
N ALA A 22 -2.59 50.21 35.61
CA ALA A 22 -1.55 49.25 35.29
C ALA A 22 -0.71 49.61 34.04
N THR A 23 -1.31 50.34 33.09
CA THR A 23 -0.70 50.54 31.75
C THR A 23 -0.58 52.01 31.35
N GLY A 24 -1.18 52.94 32.10
CA GLY A 24 -1.25 54.36 31.73
C GLY A 24 -2.26 54.67 30.60
N VAL A 25 -2.90 53.64 30.02
CA VAL A 25 -3.81 53.78 28.88
C VAL A 25 -5.23 54.07 29.36
N THR A 26 -5.84 55.15 28.86
CA THR A 26 -7.23 55.49 29.19
C THR A 26 -8.18 54.81 28.21
N ILE A 27 -9.09 53.97 28.71
CA ILE A 27 -10.12 53.31 27.90
C ILE A 27 -11.43 54.10 28.05
N GLU A 28 -11.90 54.73 26.98
CA GLU A 28 -13.21 55.39 26.95
C GLU A 28 -14.31 54.40 26.55
N VAL A 29 -15.43 54.44 27.27
CA VAL A 29 -16.58 53.56 27.05
C VAL A 29 -17.78 54.44 26.73
N GLU A 30 -18.17 54.53 25.45
CA GLU A 30 -19.37 55.27 25.05
C GLU A 30 -20.63 54.39 25.16
N PRO A 31 -21.75 54.89 25.70
CA PRO A 31 -22.95 54.08 25.97
C PRO A 31 -23.75 53.66 24.72
N GLU A 32 -23.43 54.20 23.55
CA GLU A 32 -24.36 54.25 22.41
C GLU A 32 -24.26 53.04 21.46
N ASN A 33 -23.33 52.11 21.71
CA ASN A 33 -23.09 50.93 20.86
C ASN A 33 -23.73 49.64 21.39
N PHE A 34 -25.01 49.69 21.75
CA PHE A 34 -25.79 48.48 22.04
C PHE A 34 -26.92 48.31 21.01
N TRP A 35 -26.70 47.45 20.01
CA TRP A 35 -27.74 46.98 19.09
C TRP A 35 -28.32 45.65 19.57
N SER A 36 -29.64 45.48 19.45
CA SER A 36 -30.33 44.24 19.80
C SER A 36 -31.04 43.62 18.60
N GLY A 37 -30.83 42.31 18.43
CA GLY A 37 -31.60 41.44 17.54
C GLY A 37 -31.73 40.05 18.18
N PRO A 38 -32.79 39.27 17.90
CA PRO A 38 -33.28 38.27 18.85
C PRO A 38 -32.44 37.01 19.05
N ASN A 39 -31.31 36.81 18.34
CA ASN A 39 -30.56 35.55 18.37
C ASN A 39 -29.04 35.68 18.07
N GLN A 40 -28.33 36.70 18.57
CA GLN A 40 -26.86 36.76 18.44
C GLN A 40 -26.13 37.18 19.73
N GLU A 41 -24.94 36.62 19.90
CA GLU A 41 -23.98 36.91 20.98
C GLU A 41 -23.50 38.36 20.95
N TRP A 42 -23.20 38.91 22.13
CA TRP A 42 -22.73 40.29 22.30
C TRP A 42 -21.25 40.40 21.93
N HIS A 43 -20.90 41.33 21.03
CA HIS A 43 -19.50 41.61 20.68
C HIS A 43 -19.07 42.99 21.17
N LEU A 44 -17.96 43.05 21.90
CA LEU A 44 -17.27 44.27 22.30
C LEU A 44 -16.20 44.59 21.25
N VAL A 45 -16.28 45.77 20.62
CA VAL A 45 -15.26 46.25 19.68
C VAL A 45 -14.57 47.49 20.29
N PRO A 46 -13.39 47.33 20.92
CA PRO A 46 -12.63 48.48 21.39
C PRO A 46 -11.98 49.24 20.22
N LYS A 47 -12.06 50.57 20.23
CA LYS A 47 -11.23 51.44 19.39
C LYS A 47 -9.94 51.76 20.12
N PHE A 48 -8.80 51.42 19.53
CA PHE A 48 -7.48 51.81 20.04
C PHE A 48 -6.96 53.02 19.28
N GLY A 49 -6.52 54.05 20.02
CA GLY A 49 -5.74 55.15 19.47
C GLY A 49 -4.26 54.75 19.40
N ASN A 50 -3.68 54.83 18.20
CA ASN A 50 -2.25 54.79 17.86
C ASN A 50 -1.39 53.73 18.58
N ILE A 51 -1.22 52.56 17.96
CA ILE A 51 -0.44 51.42 18.49
C ILE A 51 0.91 51.38 17.79
N ASN A 52 1.99 51.74 18.49
CA ASN A 52 3.36 51.45 18.08
C ASN A 52 4.13 50.56 19.06
N ASP A 53 3.54 50.09 20.17
CA ASP A 53 4.26 49.26 21.16
C ASP A 53 3.35 48.24 21.85
N ILE A 54 2.84 47.22 21.14
CA ILE A 54 2.38 45.98 21.79
C ILE A 54 2.61 44.79 20.83
N ASN A 55 3.70 44.04 21.03
CA ASN A 55 3.83 42.68 20.51
C ASN A 55 3.64 41.70 21.68
N SER A 56 2.56 40.92 21.60
CA SER A 56 2.34 39.63 22.26
C SER A 56 2.83 39.48 23.71
N LEU A 57 1.96 39.80 24.68
CA LEU A 57 2.14 39.43 26.08
C LEU A 57 1.65 37.99 26.31
N ALA A 58 2.52 37.13 26.84
CA ALA A 58 2.12 35.91 27.55
C ALA A 58 1.79 36.28 29.00
N LEU A 59 0.57 36.02 29.45
CA LEU A 59 0.21 36.12 30.87
C LEU A 59 0.48 34.77 31.55
N VAL A 60 1.39 34.75 32.52
CA VAL A 60 1.51 33.67 33.50
C VAL A 60 0.69 34.08 34.72
N CYS A 61 -0.41 33.36 34.97
CA CYS A 61 -1.18 33.48 36.20
C CYS A 61 -0.75 32.35 37.14
N GLU A 62 -0.23 32.67 38.32
CA GLU A 62 0.27 31.68 39.30
C GLU A 62 -0.82 30.81 39.95
N THR A 63 -2.10 31.04 39.68
CA THR A 63 -3.20 30.37 40.40
C THR A 63 -4.23 29.62 39.55
N CYS A 64 -4.20 29.71 38.22
CA CYS A 64 -5.21 29.05 37.37
C CYS A 64 -4.59 28.35 36.15
N GLN A 65 -4.50 27.02 36.18
CA GLN A 65 -4.15 26.18 35.03
C GLN A 65 -5.31 26.04 34.02
N TRP A 66 -5.65 27.09 33.27
CA TRP A 66 -6.57 26.96 32.13
C TRP A 66 -6.07 27.70 30.88
N TYR A 67 -6.15 26.99 29.76
CA TYR A 67 -5.76 27.38 28.41
C TYR A 67 -7.00 27.85 27.64
N LEU A 68 -6.92 28.96 26.90
CA LEU A 68 -7.99 29.45 26.00
C LEU A 68 -7.38 29.68 24.61
N PRO A 69 -7.84 28.97 23.55
CA PRO A 69 -7.37 29.24 22.20
C PRO A 69 -8.18 30.41 21.61
N GLY A 70 -7.54 31.58 21.51
CA GLY A 70 -8.10 32.75 20.82
C GLY A 70 -7.61 32.84 19.37
N ARG A 71 -8.53 32.73 18.41
CA ARG A 71 -8.32 33.17 17.02
C ARG A 71 -8.38 34.70 16.97
N MET A 72 -7.40 35.34 16.35
CA MET A 72 -7.57 36.58 15.58
C MET A 72 -6.28 36.92 14.81
N MET A 73 -6.32 36.87 13.48
CA MET A 73 -5.50 37.75 12.65
C MET A 73 -6.35 38.22 11.48
N SER A 74 -6.53 39.53 11.38
CA SER A 74 -6.95 40.22 10.16
C SER A 74 -5.71 40.62 9.35
N ALA A 75 -5.91 40.80 8.06
CA ALA A 75 -4.91 41.20 7.09
C ALA A 75 -4.49 42.67 7.27
N ALA A 76 -3.53 42.95 8.14
CA ALA A 76 -2.87 44.25 8.25
C ALA A 76 -1.51 44.15 8.97
N CYS A 77 -0.56 43.39 8.42
CA CYS A 77 0.83 43.37 8.90
C CYS A 77 1.79 43.13 7.73
N GLN A 78 2.07 44.17 6.94
CA GLN A 78 3.08 44.14 5.88
C GLN A 78 4.04 45.35 5.87
N GLN A 79 4.10 46.15 6.94
CA GLN A 79 4.96 47.35 6.95
C GLN A 79 5.78 47.48 8.24
N SER A 80 6.73 46.55 8.45
CA SER A 80 7.74 46.65 9.52
C SER A 80 9.15 46.94 8.93
N PRO A 81 9.87 47.98 9.42
CA PRO A 81 11.23 48.32 8.98
C PRO A 81 12.30 47.25 9.29
N PHE A 82 12.03 46.31 10.20
CA PHE A 82 12.97 45.24 10.57
C PHE A 82 13.12 44.18 9.47
N ILE A 83 12.07 43.98 8.65
CA ILE A 83 12.02 42.98 7.57
C ILE A 83 12.89 43.36 6.36
N GLN A 84 13.29 44.63 6.23
CA GLN A 84 14.11 45.10 5.10
C GLN A 84 15.62 44.77 5.24
N SER A 85 16.08 44.23 6.37
CA SER A 85 17.50 43.91 6.62
C SER A 85 17.92 42.48 6.24
N LEU A 86 16.97 41.62 5.89
CA LEU A 86 17.23 40.25 5.45
C LEU A 86 16.93 40.16 3.94
N GLY A 87 17.97 40.05 3.11
CA GLY A 87 17.88 40.09 1.65
C GLY A 87 16.79 39.16 1.09
N GLN A 88 15.85 39.74 0.35
CA GLN A 88 14.72 39.03 -0.26
C GLN A 88 14.95 38.80 -1.76
N ASP A 89 14.54 37.63 -2.27
CA ASP A 89 14.19 37.48 -3.68
C ASP A 89 12.75 37.98 -3.92
N ARG A 90 12.37 38.10 -5.20
CA ARG A 90 11.14 38.78 -5.67
C ARG A 90 9.81 38.18 -5.19
N ASN A 91 9.81 37.09 -4.42
CA ASN A 91 8.58 36.44 -3.96
C ASN A 91 8.39 36.43 -2.42
N GLY A 92 9.24 37.09 -1.64
CA GLY A 92 8.95 37.36 -0.23
C GLY A 92 8.85 36.13 0.69
N PHE A 93 9.45 35.00 0.32
CA PHE A 93 9.55 33.82 1.19
C PHE A 93 10.93 33.74 1.84
N VAL A 94 10.98 33.67 3.17
CA VAL A 94 12.18 33.17 3.87
C VAL A 94 12.29 31.68 3.59
N GLN A 95 13.26 31.28 2.79
CA GLN A 95 13.53 29.89 2.47
C GLN A 95 14.15 29.21 3.70
N VAL A 96 13.30 28.68 4.61
CA VAL A 96 13.76 27.67 5.57
C VAL A 96 14.13 26.43 4.76
N ASN A 97 15.35 25.94 4.92
CA ASN A 97 15.89 24.84 4.14
C ASN A 97 14.93 23.62 4.16
N LYS A 98 14.28 23.33 3.01
CA LYS A 98 13.30 22.23 2.83
C LYS A 98 13.91 20.84 3.04
N GLU A 99 15.24 20.75 3.11
CA GLU A 99 16.00 19.50 3.24
C GLU A 99 15.73 18.76 4.56
N HIS A 100 15.51 19.47 5.67
CA HIS A 100 15.31 18.83 6.98
C HIS A 100 13.85 18.43 7.28
N THR A 101 12.87 19.14 6.71
CA THR A 101 11.44 18.95 7.05
C THR A 101 10.80 17.78 6.28
N SER A 102 11.17 17.58 5.01
CA SER A 102 10.60 16.49 4.19
C SER A 102 11.05 15.08 4.65
N ILE A 103 12.27 14.96 5.18
CA ILE A 103 12.82 13.70 5.71
C ILE A 103 12.13 13.30 7.03
N LEU A 104 11.60 14.26 7.79
CA LEU A 104 11.01 14.04 9.11
C LEU A 104 9.49 13.89 9.09
N GLN A 105 8.79 14.37 8.05
CA GLN A 105 7.33 14.34 7.98
C GLN A 105 6.75 12.93 7.70
N SER A 106 7.46 12.08 6.96
CA SER A 106 6.96 10.75 6.57
C SER A 106 6.98 9.72 7.73
N PRO A 107 8.05 9.60 8.55
CA PRO A 107 8.08 8.73 9.74
C PRO A 107 6.98 8.98 10.77
N ILE A 108 6.46 10.21 10.81
CA ILE A 108 5.68 10.67 11.96
C ILE A 108 4.18 10.62 11.69
N LYS A 109 3.78 10.69 10.42
CA LYS A 109 2.41 10.40 10.00
C LYS A 109 1.92 9.05 10.50
N TYR A 110 2.72 8.03 10.23
CA TYR A 110 2.35 6.67 10.56
C TYR A 110 2.54 6.36 12.04
N PHE A 111 3.55 6.95 12.70
CA PHE A 111 3.67 6.88 14.16
C PHE A 111 2.44 7.47 14.87
N TYR A 112 1.86 8.56 14.34
CA TYR A 112 0.65 9.17 14.90
C TYR A 112 -0.61 8.34 14.62
N ASP A 113 -0.80 7.81 13.41
CA ASP A 113 -1.93 6.92 13.09
C ASP A 113 -1.88 5.65 13.96
N THR A 114 -0.67 5.11 14.13
CA THR A 114 -0.34 4.02 15.04
C THR A 114 -0.68 4.44 16.49
N CYS A 115 -0.20 5.57 17.01
CA CYS A 115 -0.56 6.17 18.32
C CYS A 115 -2.06 6.45 18.52
N GLY A 116 -2.79 6.82 17.47
CA GLY A 116 -4.23 7.10 17.53
C GLY A 116 -5.06 5.84 17.78
N HIS A 117 -4.63 4.68 17.25
CA HIS A 117 -5.23 3.40 17.60
C HIS A 117 -4.97 3.01 19.07
N PHE A 118 -3.92 3.54 19.70
CA PHE A 118 -3.47 3.15 21.03
C PHE A 118 -4.13 3.89 22.20
N SER A 119 -4.74 5.06 21.98
CA SER A 119 -5.53 5.70 23.04
C SER A 119 -6.67 4.79 23.54
N LYS A 120 -7.17 3.91 22.65
CA LYS A 120 -8.23 2.92 22.96
C LYS A 120 -7.76 1.76 23.84
N ALA A 121 -6.45 1.47 23.87
CA ALA A 121 -5.86 0.42 24.69
C ALA A 121 -5.24 0.96 26.00
N GLY A 122 -5.49 2.23 26.32
CA GLY A 122 -5.00 2.88 27.54
C GLY A 122 -3.54 3.32 27.47
N PHE A 123 -2.94 3.43 26.29
CA PHE A 123 -1.60 3.96 26.12
C PHE A 123 -1.60 5.49 26.01
N GLY A 124 -0.49 6.11 26.40
CA GLY A 124 -0.30 7.54 26.22
C GLY A 124 -0.16 7.93 24.75
N ILE A 125 -0.70 9.10 24.38
CA ILE A 125 -0.47 9.75 23.09
C ILE A 125 0.95 10.33 23.11
N VAL A 126 1.77 9.96 22.13
CA VAL A 126 3.14 10.47 21.99
C VAL A 126 3.20 11.50 20.86
N ILE A 127 3.64 12.71 21.17
CA ILE A 127 3.79 13.82 20.22
C ILE A 127 5.26 14.24 20.18
N PRO A 128 6.01 13.90 19.11
CA PRO A 128 7.37 14.41 18.92
C PRO A 128 7.34 15.83 18.32
N VAL A 129 8.16 16.71 18.88
CA VAL A 129 8.28 18.12 18.49
C VAL A 129 9.74 18.45 18.23
N LEU A 130 10.07 18.82 17.00
CA LEU A 130 11.44 19.22 16.64
C LEU A 130 11.69 20.68 17.01
N ILE A 131 12.78 20.94 17.73
CA ILE A 131 13.26 22.30 17.99
C ILE A 131 14.00 22.81 16.74
N THR A 132 13.29 23.59 15.92
CA THR A 132 13.78 24.08 14.62
C THR A 132 14.61 25.36 14.76
N VAL A 133 14.34 26.17 15.78
CA VAL A 133 15.00 27.45 16.06
C VAL A 133 15.73 27.36 17.39
N ALA A 134 16.90 28.00 17.50
CA ALA A 134 17.61 28.09 18.77
C ALA A 134 16.72 28.79 19.84
N PRO A 135 16.67 28.29 21.07
CA PRO A 135 15.85 28.89 22.12
C PRO A 135 16.32 30.31 22.41
N ARG A 136 15.37 31.21 22.70
CA ARG A 136 15.66 32.54 23.24
C ARG A 136 15.59 32.48 24.76
N GLU A 137 16.55 33.10 25.43
CA GLU A 137 16.51 33.25 26.88
C GLU A 137 15.78 34.53 27.26
N ILE A 138 14.78 34.41 28.14
CA ILE A 138 13.97 35.52 28.64
C ILE A 138 14.01 35.47 30.16
N THR A 139 14.47 36.53 30.82
CA THR A 139 14.45 36.63 32.28
C THR A 139 13.22 37.40 32.74
N SER A 140 12.43 36.81 33.62
CA SER A 140 11.26 37.45 34.23
C SER A 140 11.17 37.07 35.70
N HIS A 141 10.94 38.07 36.57
CA HIS A 141 10.87 37.89 38.03
C HIS A 141 12.03 37.08 38.64
N GLY A 142 13.25 37.30 38.16
CA GLY A 142 14.46 36.64 38.66
C GLY A 142 14.65 35.19 38.19
N LYS A 143 13.79 34.67 37.30
CA LYS A 143 13.96 33.37 36.65
C LYS A 143 14.25 33.54 35.17
N THR A 144 15.19 32.77 34.65
CA THR A 144 15.48 32.74 33.21
C THR A 144 14.75 31.57 32.58
N PHE A 145 14.08 31.82 31.46
CA PHE A 145 13.33 30.84 30.70
C PHE A 145 13.95 30.68 29.33
N ARG A 146 14.11 29.43 28.88
CA ARG A 146 14.34 29.14 27.46
C ARG A 146 13.00 29.05 26.77
N VAL A 147 12.72 30.03 25.92
CA VAL A 147 11.52 30.11 25.09
C VAL A 147 11.84 29.66 23.68
N MET A 148 11.09 28.69 23.16
CA MET A 148 11.30 28.17 21.81
C MET A 148 9.99 27.96 21.07
N THR A 149 10.10 27.99 19.75
CA THR A 149 9.07 27.56 18.82
C THR A 149 9.43 26.18 18.29
N GLY A 150 8.60 25.19 18.57
CA GLY A 150 8.72 23.86 18.01
C GLY A 150 7.71 23.65 16.90
N GLN A 151 8.10 22.89 15.88
CA GLN A 151 7.14 22.40 14.90
C GLN A 151 6.67 21.03 15.37
N ALA A 152 5.39 20.93 15.76
CA ALA A 152 4.78 19.64 16.03
C ALA A 152 4.89 18.79 14.75
N LEU A 153 5.39 17.57 14.88
CA LEU A 153 5.61 16.72 13.73
C LEU A 153 4.34 15.92 13.33
N VAL A 154 3.18 16.32 13.85
CA VAL A 154 1.89 15.68 13.63
C VAL A 154 1.41 15.95 12.21
N THR A 155 1.05 14.88 11.48
CA THR A 155 0.23 14.99 10.27
C THR A 155 -1.11 14.32 10.57
N HIS A 156 -2.21 15.05 10.36
CA HIS A 156 -3.55 14.49 10.53
C HIS A 156 -3.82 13.42 9.45
N GLY A 157 -4.27 12.24 9.89
CA GLY A 157 -4.52 11.04 9.06
C GLY A 157 -5.75 11.11 8.16
N ASP A 158 -6.54 12.19 8.22
CA ASP A 158 -7.74 12.33 7.41
C ASP A 158 -7.36 12.93 6.06
N GLY A 159 -7.53 12.16 4.98
CA GLY A 159 -7.16 12.47 3.59
C GLY A 159 -7.80 13.71 2.94
N PHE A 160 -8.13 14.74 3.69
CA PHE A 160 -8.26 16.10 3.18
C PHE A 160 -6.88 16.75 3.16
N VAL A 161 -6.35 16.95 1.95
CA VAL A 161 -5.39 18.03 1.68
C VAL A 161 -6.10 19.34 1.97
N ARG A 162 -6.16 19.72 3.24
CA ARG A 162 -6.43 21.10 3.66
C ARG A 162 -5.17 21.61 4.32
N ASP A 163 -4.35 22.17 3.44
CA ASP A 163 -3.41 23.23 3.71
C ASP A 163 -2.26 22.88 4.65
N ALA A 164 -1.06 22.75 4.08
CA ALA A 164 0.22 22.74 4.80
C ALA A 164 0.50 24.08 5.53
N SER A 165 -0.51 24.94 5.70
CA SER A 165 -0.44 26.28 6.27
C SER A 165 -0.71 26.33 7.77
N VAL A 166 -1.31 25.30 8.38
CA VAL A 166 -1.45 25.24 9.85
C VAL A 166 -0.20 24.61 10.45
N LYS A 167 0.93 25.33 10.38
CA LYS A 167 2.02 25.11 11.33
C LYS A 167 1.51 25.57 12.69
N SER A 168 1.07 24.63 13.51
CA SER A 168 0.86 24.90 14.93
C SER A 168 2.22 25.11 15.56
N ASP A 169 2.74 26.33 15.50
CA ASP A 169 3.96 26.70 16.23
C ASP A 169 3.65 26.53 17.72
N MET A 170 4.25 25.52 18.34
CA MET A 170 4.14 25.32 19.78
C MET A 170 5.20 26.16 20.46
N TYR A 171 4.77 27.04 21.36
CA TYR A 171 5.66 27.83 22.19
C TYR A 171 5.90 27.09 23.50
N PHE A 172 7.17 26.84 23.83
CA PHE A 172 7.57 26.25 25.11
C PHE A 172 8.41 27.25 25.87
N ALA A 173 8.13 27.43 27.16
CA ALA A 173 8.96 28.18 28.08
C ALA A 173 9.41 27.24 29.20
N VAL A 174 10.71 26.98 29.29
CA VAL A 174 11.31 26.09 30.29
C VAL A 174 12.18 26.93 31.23
N SER A 175 11.86 26.94 32.53
CA SER A 175 12.65 27.64 33.56
C SER A 175 14.03 27.01 33.74
N THR A 176 15.03 27.81 34.12
CA THR A 176 16.36 27.37 34.56
C THR A 176 16.32 26.31 35.66
N ASP A 177 15.25 26.29 36.46
CA ASP A 177 15.08 25.30 37.55
C ASP A 177 14.69 23.91 37.03
N SER A 178 14.28 23.80 35.76
CA SER A 178 13.83 22.54 35.16
C SER A 178 15.01 21.75 34.59
N PRO A 179 15.09 20.43 34.80
CA PRO A 179 16.08 19.58 34.13
C PRO A 179 16.04 19.67 32.61
N LEU A 180 14.87 20.00 32.03
CA LEU A 180 14.68 20.16 30.60
C LEU A 180 15.52 21.31 30.03
N TYR A 181 15.81 22.36 30.81
CA TYR A 181 16.47 23.59 30.35
C TYR A 181 17.77 23.31 29.57
N ASN A 182 18.54 22.35 30.05
CA ASN A 182 19.84 21.95 29.50
C ASN A 182 19.76 21.17 28.18
N TYR A 183 18.56 20.79 27.74
CA TYR A 183 18.34 19.93 26.58
C TYR A 183 17.46 20.58 25.50
N MET A 184 17.09 21.85 25.67
CA MET A 184 16.22 22.57 24.72
C MET A 184 16.98 23.22 23.55
N ASP A 185 18.08 22.62 23.08
CA ASP A 185 18.88 23.19 22.00
C ASP A 185 18.33 22.80 20.61
N ARG A 186 18.61 23.63 19.61
CA ARG A 186 18.22 23.37 18.21
C ARG A 186 18.66 21.97 17.76
N GLY A 187 17.75 21.25 17.10
CA GLY A 187 17.97 19.89 16.61
C GLY A 187 17.55 18.79 17.58
N HIS A 188 17.29 19.11 18.85
CA HIS A 188 16.66 18.17 19.78
C HIS A 188 15.19 17.96 19.45
N ILE A 189 14.67 16.78 19.83
CA ILE A 189 13.26 16.40 19.71
C ILE A 189 12.69 16.24 21.11
N VAL A 190 11.63 16.99 21.39
CA VAL A 190 10.85 16.91 22.62
C VAL A 190 9.68 15.97 22.41
N PHE A 191 9.52 14.97 23.25
CA PHE A 191 8.42 14.02 23.22
C PHE A 191 7.43 14.35 24.34
N PHE A 192 6.19 14.67 23.96
CA PHE A 192 5.08 14.81 24.90
C PHE A 192 4.32 13.51 24.95
N VAL A 193 4.18 12.94 26.14
CA VAL A 193 3.47 11.70 26.37
C VAL A 193 2.31 11.98 27.31
N SER A 194 1.10 12.01 26.77
CA SER A 194 -0.12 12.33 27.52
C SER A 194 -0.97 11.07 27.68
N LYS A 195 -1.30 10.72 28.93
CA LYS A 195 -2.23 9.63 29.26
C LYS A 195 -3.53 10.23 29.78
N SER A 196 -4.66 9.58 29.48
CA SER A 196 -5.96 10.06 29.94
C SER A 196 -6.01 10.09 31.47
N GLY A 197 -6.18 11.30 32.04
CA GLY A 197 -6.27 11.50 33.49
C GLY A 197 -4.92 11.64 34.22
N GLU A 198 -3.80 11.69 33.49
CA GLU A 198 -2.47 11.95 34.05
C GLU A 198 -1.88 13.23 33.43
N ASP A 199 -1.01 13.90 34.18
CA ASP A 199 -0.25 15.04 33.65
C ASP A 199 0.68 14.58 32.52
N PRO A 200 0.85 15.38 31.45
CA PRO A 200 1.72 15.02 30.34
C PRO A 200 3.17 14.88 30.82
N SER A 201 3.78 13.73 30.51
CA SER A 201 5.19 13.47 30.76
C SER A 201 6.02 13.89 29.55
N ILE A 202 7.23 14.41 29.79
CA ILE A 202 8.10 14.96 28.75
C ILE A 202 9.49 14.33 28.85
N PHE A 203 10.05 13.95 27.70
CA PHE A 203 11.48 13.68 27.59
C PHE A 203 12.04 14.27 26.28
N VAL A 204 13.35 14.41 26.21
CA VAL A 204 14.07 15.00 25.08
C VAL A 204 15.08 14.00 24.54
N ALA A 205 15.18 13.87 23.22
CA ALA A 205 16.23 13.12 22.55
C ALA A 205 17.01 14.04 21.59
N ASN A 206 18.30 13.78 21.40
CA ASN A 206 19.13 14.57 20.48
C ASN A 206 19.11 14.09 19.01
N GLN A 207 18.44 12.96 18.71
CA GLN A 207 18.20 12.50 17.35
C GLN A 207 17.01 11.52 17.30
N LEU A 208 16.37 11.39 16.13
CA LEU A 208 15.38 10.35 15.88
C LEU A 208 16.09 9.10 15.34
N SER A 209 15.84 7.96 15.99
CA SER A 209 16.29 6.65 15.55
C SER A 209 15.23 5.62 15.87
N LEU A 210 15.30 4.44 15.24
CA LEU A 210 14.40 3.33 15.53
C LEU A 210 14.32 3.00 17.03
N ASN A 211 15.47 3.01 17.71
CA ASN A 211 15.55 2.78 19.15
C ASN A 211 14.90 3.90 19.98
N VAL A 212 14.93 5.15 19.52
CA VAL A 212 14.21 6.26 20.18
C VAL A 212 12.70 6.08 20.05
N TYR A 213 12.21 5.62 18.89
CA TYR A 213 10.78 5.29 18.75
C TYR A 213 10.37 4.11 19.63
N TYR A 214 11.20 3.07 19.73
CA TYR A 214 10.97 1.97 20.67
C TYR A 214 10.93 2.44 22.12
N PHE A 215 11.83 3.35 22.51
CA PHE A 215 11.82 3.93 23.86
C PHE A 215 10.58 4.80 24.07
N ALA A 216 10.20 5.64 23.10
CA ALA A 216 9.00 6.48 23.18
C ALA A 216 7.72 5.64 23.38
N ALA A 217 7.63 4.52 22.66
CA ALA A 217 6.56 3.54 22.84
C ALA A 217 6.54 2.94 24.26
N LEU A 218 7.70 2.53 24.79
CA LEU A 218 7.82 2.06 26.17
C LEU A 218 7.43 3.13 27.19
N TYR A 219 7.83 4.37 26.95
CA TYR A 219 7.54 5.52 27.79
C TYR A 219 6.05 5.84 27.83
N ALA A 220 5.34 5.66 26.71
CA ALA A 220 3.87 5.73 26.65
C ALA A 220 3.17 4.66 27.51
N ILE A 221 3.83 3.56 27.81
CA ILE A 221 3.32 2.47 28.66
C ILE A 221 3.65 2.77 30.13
N ALA A 222 4.92 3.04 30.43
CA ALA A 222 5.47 3.00 31.78
C ALA A 222 6.36 4.20 32.13
N ALA A 223 5.97 5.43 31.76
CA ALA A 223 6.72 6.66 31.99
C ALA A 223 7.38 6.74 33.39
N ASP A 224 6.64 6.50 34.46
CA ASP A 224 7.16 6.60 35.85
C ASP A 224 8.32 5.65 36.14
N ARG A 225 8.31 4.45 35.54
CA ARG A 225 9.38 3.45 35.70
C ARG A 225 10.59 3.75 34.84
N LEU A 226 10.39 4.42 33.70
CA LEU A 226 11.42 4.67 32.71
C LEU A 226 12.11 6.02 32.90
N LYS A 227 11.44 6.96 33.57
CA LYS A 227 11.98 8.30 33.86
C LYS A 227 13.34 8.24 34.58
N PRO A 228 13.58 7.38 35.59
CA PRO A 228 14.90 7.24 36.22
C PRO A 228 16.01 6.72 35.28
N LEU A 229 15.66 6.11 34.15
CA LEU A 229 16.64 5.64 33.16
C LEU A 229 17.14 6.77 32.24
N LEU A 230 16.45 7.92 32.23
CA LEU A 230 16.84 9.11 31.47
C LEU A 230 17.91 9.92 32.23
N ARG A 231 18.82 10.55 31.49
CA ARG A 231 19.79 11.49 32.09
C ARG A 231 19.02 12.69 32.66
N ASN A 232 19.25 12.99 33.94
CA ASN A 232 18.49 13.97 34.72
C ASN A 232 16.97 13.79 34.60
N GLU A 233 16.51 12.54 34.47
CA GLU A 233 15.10 12.19 34.35
C GLU A 233 14.36 12.75 33.12
N VAL A 234 15.06 13.38 32.17
CA VAL A 234 14.41 14.05 31.04
C VAL A 234 15.12 13.86 29.70
N PHE A 235 16.35 13.36 29.66
CA PHE A 235 17.13 13.29 28.43
C PHE A 235 17.54 11.86 28.03
N LEU A 236 17.27 11.52 26.77
CA LEU A 236 17.64 10.28 26.12
C LEU A 236 18.81 10.53 25.14
N PRO A 237 20.05 10.12 25.50
CA PRO A 237 21.23 10.32 24.66
C PRO A 237 21.22 9.37 23.46
N ALA A 238 20.67 9.80 22.33
CA ALA A 238 20.45 8.92 21.19
C ALA A 238 21.66 8.76 20.26
N GLN A 239 22.61 9.71 20.24
CA GLN A 239 23.82 9.67 19.40
C GLN A 239 24.81 8.54 19.79
N VAL A 240 24.82 8.11 21.05
CA VAL A 240 25.70 7.03 21.53
C VAL A 240 24.92 5.72 21.48
N SER A 241 25.09 4.98 20.38
CA SER A 241 24.30 3.76 20.11
C SER A 241 24.34 2.74 21.26
N ALA A 242 25.49 2.60 21.94
CA ALA A 242 25.66 1.69 23.06
C ALA A 242 24.86 2.11 24.31
N ASP A 243 24.83 3.41 24.64
CA ASP A 243 24.08 3.92 25.80
C ASP A 243 22.58 3.79 25.56
N LEU A 244 22.09 4.18 24.38
CA LEU A 244 20.69 4.04 24.00
C LEU A 244 20.25 2.58 24.02
N GLN A 245 21.08 1.66 23.51
CA GLN A 245 20.75 0.22 23.52
C GLN A 245 20.68 -0.33 24.95
N ARG A 246 21.58 0.10 25.85
CA ARG A 246 21.55 -0.28 27.28
C ARG A 246 20.30 0.24 27.97
N ILE A 247 19.96 1.51 27.76
CA ILE A 247 18.74 2.13 28.29
C ILE A 247 17.50 1.40 27.76
N LEU A 248 17.46 1.09 26.47
CA LEU A 248 16.34 0.36 25.86
C LEU A 248 16.18 -1.05 26.46
N LEU A 249 17.27 -1.81 26.61
CA LEU A 249 17.22 -3.14 27.22
C LEU A 249 16.78 -3.09 28.69
N ALA A 250 17.18 -2.05 29.43
CA ALA A 250 16.69 -1.83 30.80
C ALA A 250 15.19 -1.50 30.77
N ALA A 251 14.77 -0.60 29.89
CA ALA A 251 13.38 -0.19 29.74
C ALA A 251 12.45 -1.36 29.34
N GLU A 252 12.92 -2.26 28.47
CA GLU A 252 12.17 -3.45 28.07
C GLU A 252 11.93 -4.43 29.22
N ARG A 253 12.82 -4.46 30.24
CA ARG A 253 12.64 -5.27 31.46
C ARG A 253 11.62 -4.67 32.42
N GLU A 254 11.41 -3.36 32.36
CA GLU A 254 10.45 -2.64 33.21
C GLU A 254 9.00 -2.71 32.68
N VAL A 255 8.80 -3.25 31.47
CA VAL A 255 7.49 -3.41 30.85
C VAL A 255 6.62 -4.34 31.69
N PRO A 256 5.46 -3.88 32.21
CA PRO A 256 4.53 -4.77 32.88
C PRO A 256 4.10 -5.91 31.95
N GLU A 257 4.02 -7.14 32.46
CA GLU A 257 3.69 -8.34 31.68
C GLU A 257 2.41 -8.18 30.85
N LYS A 258 1.39 -7.52 31.41
CA LYS A 258 0.12 -7.20 30.72
C LYS A 258 0.28 -6.38 29.42
N TYR A 259 1.41 -5.70 29.22
CA TYR A 259 1.70 -4.90 28.04
C TYR A 259 2.79 -5.50 27.14
N ALA A 260 3.41 -6.62 27.52
CA ALA A 260 4.53 -7.20 26.78
C ALA A 260 4.13 -7.57 25.34
N GLN A 261 2.97 -8.19 25.15
CA GLN A 261 2.45 -8.55 23.82
C GLN A 261 2.13 -7.31 22.98
N ALA A 262 1.45 -6.33 23.56
CA ALA A 262 1.09 -5.09 22.86
C ALA A 262 2.35 -4.29 22.46
N TYR A 263 3.36 -4.25 23.34
CA TYR A 263 4.65 -3.65 23.01
C TYR A 263 5.37 -4.40 21.89
N ALA A 264 5.37 -5.73 21.89
CA ALA A 264 5.98 -6.52 20.82
C ALA A 264 5.33 -6.24 19.46
N GLN A 265 3.99 -6.14 19.41
CA GLN A 265 3.25 -5.74 18.21
C GLN A 265 3.62 -4.31 17.79
N LEU A 266 3.63 -3.36 18.72
CA LEU A 266 4.00 -1.97 18.45
C LEU A 266 5.43 -1.83 17.93
N LYS A 267 6.37 -2.61 18.49
CA LYS A 267 7.75 -2.66 18.03
C LYS A 267 7.84 -3.14 16.57
N GLN A 268 7.03 -4.13 16.18
CA GLN A 268 6.96 -4.59 14.79
C GLN A 268 6.37 -3.51 13.86
N THR A 269 5.29 -2.83 14.27
CA THR A 269 4.69 -1.73 13.49
C THR A 269 5.67 -0.56 13.32
N ILE A 270 6.28 -0.09 14.40
CA ILE A 270 7.28 0.99 14.37
C ILE A 270 8.44 0.62 13.45
N ARG A 271 8.89 -0.63 13.46
CA ARG A 271 9.94 -1.10 12.58
C ARG A 271 9.52 -1.06 11.12
N ALA A 272 8.35 -1.61 10.79
CA ALA A 272 7.84 -1.61 9.43
C ALA A 272 7.68 -0.18 8.89
N ASP A 273 7.16 0.73 9.72
CA ASP A 273 7.04 2.14 9.38
C ASP A 273 8.40 2.80 9.19
N PHE A 274 9.34 2.57 10.11
CA PHE A 274 10.69 3.14 10.00
C PHE A 274 11.39 2.66 8.73
N ASP A 275 11.31 1.37 8.41
CA ASP A 275 11.90 0.77 7.22
C ASP A 275 11.26 1.36 5.94
N THR A 276 9.93 1.47 5.91
CA THR A 276 9.17 2.13 4.82
C THR A 276 9.62 3.58 4.60
N ASN A 277 9.80 4.34 5.68
CA ASN A 277 10.20 5.73 5.58
C ASN A 277 11.67 5.91 5.20
N ALA A 278 12.55 5.05 5.72
CA ALA A 278 13.94 5.02 5.30
C ALA A 278 14.04 4.71 3.80
N GLN A 279 13.26 3.74 3.30
CA GLN A 279 13.16 3.45 1.87
C GLN A 279 12.65 4.66 1.07
N ASN A 280 11.58 5.33 1.50
CA ASN A 280 11.06 6.52 0.81
C ASN A 280 12.08 7.68 0.76
N VAL A 281 12.84 7.90 1.83
CA VAL A 281 13.92 8.90 1.86
C VAL A 281 15.02 8.51 0.89
N ILE A 282 15.45 7.25 0.90
CA ILE A 282 16.46 6.74 -0.03
C ILE A 282 15.99 6.89 -1.49
N VAL A 283 14.74 6.51 -1.79
CA VAL A 283 14.12 6.67 -3.11
C VAL A 283 14.10 8.14 -3.50
N THR A 284 13.68 9.03 -2.61
CA THR A 284 13.64 10.48 -2.89
C THR A 284 15.04 11.05 -3.17
N LYS A 285 16.05 10.63 -2.42
CA LYS A 285 17.44 11.04 -2.67
C LYS A 285 18.00 10.46 -3.98
N PHE A 286 17.63 9.22 -4.29
CA PHE A 286 17.97 8.57 -5.56
C PHE A 286 17.35 9.31 -6.75
N GLN A 287 16.07 9.70 -6.66
CA GLN A 287 15.38 10.53 -7.66
C GLN A 287 16.09 11.86 -7.94
N ARG A 288 16.58 12.51 -6.88
CA ARG A 288 17.26 13.81 -6.98
C ARG A 288 18.70 13.70 -7.49
N GLY A 289 19.19 12.49 -7.75
CA GLY A 289 20.58 12.25 -8.12
C GLY A 289 21.57 12.48 -6.96
N GLU A 290 21.10 12.63 -5.72
CA GLU A 290 21.96 12.72 -4.52
C GLU A 290 22.65 11.37 -4.24
N ILE A 291 22.01 10.27 -4.64
CA ILE A 291 22.52 8.90 -4.55
C ILE A 291 22.59 8.33 -5.97
N ARG A 292 23.78 7.87 -6.38
CA ARG A 292 24.00 7.29 -7.73
C ARG A 292 23.50 5.85 -7.87
N GLU A 293 23.58 5.09 -6.77
CA GLU A 293 23.18 3.69 -6.74
C GLU A 293 22.43 3.37 -5.44
N VAL A 294 21.34 2.61 -5.54
CA VAL A 294 20.53 2.15 -4.42
C VAL A 294 20.27 0.66 -4.52
N THR A 295 20.08 -0.04 -3.40
CA THR A 295 19.54 -1.39 -3.39
C THR A 295 18.13 -1.38 -2.80
N LEU A 296 17.12 -1.72 -3.59
CA LEU A 296 15.72 -1.82 -3.17
C LEU A 296 15.22 -3.24 -3.46
N ASN A 297 14.65 -3.93 -2.48
CA ASN A 297 14.18 -5.31 -2.63
C ASN A 297 15.22 -6.27 -3.25
N ASN A 298 16.49 -6.16 -2.83
CA ASN A 298 17.66 -6.89 -3.37
C ASN A 298 18.03 -6.55 -4.83
N ILE A 299 17.37 -5.56 -5.44
CA ILE A 299 17.66 -5.09 -6.79
C ILE A 299 18.61 -3.90 -6.67
N LYS A 300 19.81 -4.02 -7.23
CA LYS A 300 20.76 -2.92 -7.33
C LYS A 300 20.34 -2.01 -8.50
N MET A 301 20.04 -0.76 -8.21
CA MET A 301 19.54 0.23 -9.17
C MET A 301 20.49 1.43 -9.26
N SER A 302 20.57 1.99 -10.45
CA SER A 302 21.19 3.26 -10.81
C SER A 302 20.21 3.99 -11.74
N GLU A 303 20.48 5.26 -12.05
CA GLU A 303 19.57 6.12 -12.85
C GLU A 303 18.97 5.41 -14.07
N ASN A 304 19.81 4.64 -14.77
CA ASN A 304 19.47 4.00 -16.04
C ASN A 304 19.58 2.47 -16.02
N ARG A 305 19.87 1.84 -14.88
CA ARG A 305 20.11 0.38 -14.83
C ARG A 305 19.63 -0.25 -13.53
N ALA A 306 18.96 -1.39 -13.63
CA ALA A 306 18.62 -2.24 -12.50
C ALA A 306 19.14 -3.66 -12.71
N VAL A 307 19.64 -4.29 -11.65
CA VAL A 307 20.27 -5.61 -11.67
C VAL A 307 19.83 -6.43 -10.46
N TYR A 308 19.42 -7.67 -10.72
CA TYR A 308 19.14 -8.69 -9.70
C TYR A 308 19.69 -10.03 -10.20
N GLU A 309 20.66 -10.60 -9.48
CA GLU A 309 21.37 -11.83 -9.88
C GLU A 309 21.89 -11.73 -11.33
N THR A 310 21.37 -12.57 -12.23
CA THR A 310 21.73 -12.61 -13.66
C THR A 310 20.85 -11.72 -14.54
N ILE A 311 19.79 -11.14 -13.97
CA ILE A 311 18.79 -10.36 -14.69
C ILE A 311 19.13 -8.89 -14.60
N SER A 312 19.10 -8.19 -15.73
CA SER A 312 19.30 -6.75 -15.75
C SER A 312 18.41 -6.06 -16.77
N ILE A 313 18.12 -4.79 -16.50
CA ILE A 313 17.45 -3.89 -17.44
C ILE A 313 18.21 -2.57 -17.45
N GLU A 314 18.48 -2.04 -18.64
CA GLU A 314 19.18 -0.77 -18.83
C GLU A 314 18.44 0.09 -19.86
N THR A 315 18.06 1.30 -19.46
CA THR A 315 17.28 2.22 -20.27
C THR A 315 17.40 3.64 -19.71
N PRO A 316 17.46 4.67 -20.57
CA PRO A 316 17.29 6.05 -20.13
C PRO A 316 15.98 6.21 -19.34
N GLY A 317 16.03 6.91 -18.20
CA GLY A 317 14.83 7.23 -17.41
C GLY A 317 14.20 6.03 -16.69
N LEU A 318 14.96 4.96 -16.43
CA LEU A 318 14.45 3.80 -15.67
C LEU A 318 13.90 4.19 -14.30
N THR A 319 14.54 5.19 -13.68
CA THR A 319 14.12 5.72 -12.37
C THR A 319 12.67 6.20 -12.41
N ASP A 320 12.25 6.95 -13.43
CA ASP A 320 10.87 7.49 -13.52
C ASP A 320 9.81 6.38 -13.53
N VAL A 321 10.11 5.26 -14.19
CA VAL A 321 9.22 4.10 -14.26
C VAL A 321 9.03 3.49 -12.87
N ILE A 322 10.10 3.36 -12.09
CA ILE A 322 10.03 2.83 -10.72
C ILE A 322 9.08 3.69 -9.87
N LEU A 323 9.12 5.00 -10.02
CA LEU A 323 8.33 5.92 -9.18
C LEU A 323 6.86 5.97 -9.56
N HIS A 324 6.59 5.90 -10.87
CA HIS A 324 5.25 6.12 -11.39
C HIS A 324 4.44 4.82 -11.54
N LYS A 325 5.12 3.67 -11.65
CA LYS A 325 4.46 2.39 -11.94
C LYS A 325 4.64 1.34 -10.85
N LEU A 326 5.61 1.50 -9.95
CA LEU A 326 5.81 0.59 -8.83
C LEU A 326 5.56 1.31 -7.51
N ASP A 327 5.06 0.55 -6.53
CA ASP A 327 5.07 1.00 -5.14
C ASP A 327 6.45 0.67 -4.56
N PRO A 328 7.32 1.67 -4.28
CA PRO A 328 8.64 1.41 -3.72
C PRO A 328 8.58 0.76 -2.33
N ASN A 329 7.45 0.89 -1.62
CA ASN A 329 7.21 0.27 -0.32
C ASN A 329 6.57 -1.13 -0.44
N GLY A 330 6.13 -1.49 -1.65
CA GLY A 330 5.55 -2.79 -1.94
C GLY A 330 6.61 -3.86 -2.14
N VAL A 331 6.18 -5.13 -2.08
CA VAL A 331 7.01 -6.27 -2.48
C VAL A 331 7.00 -6.33 -4.00
N PHE A 332 8.10 -5.93 -4.63
CA PHE A 332 8.31 -6.09 -6.06
C PHE A 332 9.63 -6.79 -6.37
N ASP A 333 9.65 -7.53 -7.48
CA ASP A 333 10.83 -8.22 -7.99
C ASP A 333 11.30 -7.58 -9.32
N ILE A 334 12.45 -8.05 -9.83
CA ILE A 334 13.02 -7.54 -11.08
C ILE A 334 12.09 -7.76 -12.29
N TYR A 335 11.26 -8.80 -12.29
CA TYR A 335 10.33 -9.08 -13.37
C TYR A 335 9.16 -8.10 -13.38
N GLN A 336 8.66 -7.72 -12.20
CA GLN A 336 7.64 -6.68 -12.09
C GLN A 336 8.17 -5.33 -12.56
N LEU A 337 9.44 -5.01 -12.30
CA LEU A 337 10.09 -3.82 -12.85
C LEU A 337 10.18 -3.87 -14.38
N VAL A 338 10.62 -5.00 -14.94
CA VAL A 338 10.67 -5.19 -16.39
C VAL A 338 9.26 -5.07 -17.01
N ASP A 339 8.24 -5.68 -16.40
CA ASP A 339 6.86 -5.62 -16.87
C ASP A 339 6.29 -4.19 -16.80
N ALA A 340 6.58 -3.44 -15.73
CA ALA A 340 6.18 -2.04 -15.56
C ALA A 340 6.85 -1.13 -16.59
N PHE A 341 8.14 -1.34 -16.87
CA PHE A 341 8.87 -0.64 -17.93
C PHE A 341 8.29 -0.92 -19.31
N ILE A 342 8.09 -2.19 -19.64
CA ILE A 342 7.49 -2.59 -20.92
C ILE A 342 6.10 -1.96 -21.07
N ALA A 343 5.27 -1.99 -20.04
CA ALA A 343 3.97 -1.33 -20.05
C ALA A 343 4.09 0.18 -20.31
N SER A 344 5.03 0.87 -19.65
CA SER A 344 5.30 2.30 -19.85
C SER A 344 5.67 2.63 -21.31
N ILE A 345 6.58 1.86 -21.91
CA ILE A 345 6.94 2.04 -23.33
C ILE A 345 5.73 1.80 -24.24
N LEU A 346 4.93 0.76 -23.99
CA LEU A 346 3.77 0.46 -24.83
C LEU A 346 2.66 1.51 -24.69
N GLU A 347 2.49 2.12 -23.52
CA GLU A 347 1.62 3.27 -23.31
C GLU A 347 2.12 4.50 -24.09
N GLU A 348 3.42 4.78 -24.04
CA GLU A 348 4.02 5.87 -24.81
C GLU A 348 3.87 5.64 -26.32
N ALA A 349 4.10 4.40 -26.76
CA ALA A 349 3.93 3.98 -28.14
C ALA A 349 2.49 4.13 -28.64
N ALA A 350 1.51 3.88 -27.77
CA ALA A 350 0.08 4.05 -28.09
C ALA A 350 -0.34 5.52 -28.20
N ARG A 351 0.42 6.46 -27.60
CA ARG A 351 0.15 7.91 -27.65
C ARG A 351 0.75 8.62 -28.86
N VAL A 352 1.62 7.95 -29.63
CA VAL A 352 2.24 8.57 -30.81
C VAL A 352 1.15 8.87 -31.85
N PRO A 353 1.01 10.14 -32.29
CA PRO A 353 -0.04 10.53 -33.21
C PRO A 353 0.15 9.89 -34.58
N LEU A 354 -0.98 9.62 -35.24
CA LEU A 354 -0.99 9.18 -36.63
C LEU A 354 -0.65 10.35 -37.55
N ASN A 355 -0.09 10.04 -38.72
CA ASN A 355 0.10 11.02 -39.78
C ASN A 355 -1.28 11.52 -40.30
N ALA A 356 -1.27 12.62 -41.06
CA ALA A 356 -2.50 13.24 -41.56
C ALA A 356 -3.38 12.29 -42.42
N SER A 357 -2.78 11.26 -43.04
CA SER A 357 -3.51 10.27 -43.83
C SER A 357 -4.10 9.12 -43.00
N GLY A 358 -3.78 9.02 -41.71
CA GLY A 358 -4.19 7.91 -40.85
C GLY A 358 -3.58 6.55 -41.25
N GLN A 359 -2.60 6.52 -42.15
CA GLN A 359 -1.99 5.28 -42.67
C GLN A 359 -0.61 4.98 -42.05
N GLY A 360 -0.21 5.72 -41.01
CA GLY A 360 1.03 5.50 -40.30
C GLY A 360 1.18 6.47 -39.15
N PHE A 361 2.35 6.46 -38.50
CA PHE A 361 2.70 7.44 -37.48
C PHE A 361 3.30 8.68 -38.15
N ALA A 362 3.04 9.86 -37.56
CA ALA A 362 3.57 11.13 -38.07
C ALA A 362 5.11 11.16 -38.03
N GLU A 363 5.69 10.53 -37.01
CA GLU A 363 7.12 10.45 -36.80
C GLU A 363 7.53 8.99 -36.54
N ALA A 364 8.66 8.58 -37.13
CA ALA A 364 9.25 7.29 -36.83
C ALA A 364 9.83 7.32 -35.41
N LYS A 365 9.10 6.73 -34.46
CA LYS A 365 9.56 6.61 -33.08
C LYS A 365 10.17 5.23 -32.83
N GLN A 366 11.34 5.25 -32.22
CA GLN A 366 12.11 4.07 -31.84
C GLN A 366 12.52 4.18 -30.38
N TRP A 367 12.38 3.09 -29.64
CA TRP A 367 12.90 2.95 -28.28
C TRP A 367 14.03 1.95 -28.29
N THR A 368 15.13 2.29 -27.63
CA THR A 368 16.31 1.43 -27.47
C THR A 368 16.59 1.24 -26.00
N PHE A 369 16.68 -0.01 -25.57
CA PHE A 369 16.97 -0.40 -24.19
C PHE A 369 17.66 -1.77 -24.18
N HIS A 370 18.16 -2.19 -23.03
CA HIS A 370 18.78 -3.51 -22.87
C HIS A 370 18.04 -4.31 -21.81
N ILE A 371 17.87 -5.62 -22.05
CA ILE A 371 17.48 -6.60 -21.03
C ILE A 371 18.54 -7.70 -21.06
N ASN A 372 19.15 -8.02 -19.92
CA ASN A 372 20.28 -8.95 -19.83
C ASN A 372 21.46 -8.61 -20.76
N ASN A 373 21.78 -7.31 -20.89
CA ASN A 373 22.75 -6.78 -21.86
C ASN A 373 22.41 -7.08 -23.34
N ILE A 374 21.20 -7.56 -23.64
CA ILE A 374 20.73 -7.77 -25.01
C ILE A 374 20.14 -6.45 -25.51
N PRO A 375 20.69 -5.83 -26.56
CA PRO A 375 20.11 -4.62 -27.13
C PRO A 375 18.76 -4.93 -27.76
N ILE A 376 17.74 -4.18 -27.34
CA ILE A 376 16.38 -4.27 -27.83
C ILE A 376 16.00 -2.94 -28.45
N THR A 377 15.55 -3.03 -29.69
CA THR A 377 15.01 -1.92 -30.49
C THR A 377 13.55 -2.19 -30.76
N LEU A 378 12.66 -1.39 -30.18
CA LEU A 378 11.25 -1.37 -30.51
C LEU A 378 10.98 -0.21 -31.46
N SER A 379 10.40 -0.46 -32.63
CA SER A 379 10.01 0.61 -33.55
C SER A 379 8.59 0.46 -34.08
N LEU A 380 7.95 1.63 -34.27
CA LEU A 380 6.65 1.74 -34.91
C LEU A 380 6.85 1.67 -36.43
N SER A 381 6.14 0.78 -37.12
CA SER A 381 6.26 0.66 -38.59
C SER A 381 5.04 1.17 -39.35
N THR A 382 3.83 0.94 -38.85
CA THR A 382 2.54 1.34 -39.47
C THR A 382 1.43 1.34 -38.41
N THR A 383 0.23 1.86 -38.73
CA THR A 383 -1.02 1.74 -37.92
C THR A 383 -1.44 0.30 -37.62
N ASN A 384 -0.80 -0.69 -38.23
CA ASN A 384 -1.18 -2.10 -38.19
C ASN A 384 -1.11 -2.73 -36.79
N THR A 385 -1.63 -3.96 -36.73
CA THR A 385 -1.62 -4.89 -35.58
C THR A 385 -0.22 -5.38 -35.16
N ARG A 386 0.87 -4.86 -35.75
CA ARG A 386 2.24 -5.34 -35.52
C ARG A 386 3.23 -4.21 -35.22
N ARG A 387 4.31 -4.52 -34.51
CA ARG A 387 5.46 -3.63 -34.24
C ARG A 387 6.76 -4.37 -34.56
N ARG A 388 7.85 -3.63 -34.77
CA ARG A 388 9.16 -4.24 -35.01
C ARG A 388 9.95 -4.33 -33.70
N VAL A 389 10.41 -5.53 -33.36
CA VAL A 389 11.37 -5.77 -32.27
C VAL A 389 12.65 -6.30 -32.90
N ASN A 390 13.76 -5.58 -32.76
CA ASN A 390 15.04 -5.86 -33.45
C ASN A 390 14.86 -6.10 -34.96
N GLY A 391 13.96 -5.34 -35.58
CA GLY A 391 13.64 -5.44 -37.01
C GLY A 391 12.59 -6.50 -37.37
N HIS A 392 12.25 -7.43 -36.48
CA HIS A 392 11.28 -8.50 -36.70
C HIS A 392 9.85 -8.07 -36.39
N LEU A 393 8.89 -8.43 -37.23
CA LEU A 393 7.47 -8.07 -37.04
C LEU A 393 6.78 -8.97 -36.00
N ILE A 394 6.31 -8.36 -34.92
CA ILE A 394 5.63 -9.02 -33.79
C ILE A 394 4.21 -8.46 -33.63
N ASN A 395 3.23 -9.31 -33.32
CA ASN A 395 1.86 -8.87 -33.05
C ASN A 395 1.77 -8.02 -31.78
N ASN A 396 0.98 -6.95 -31.83
CA ASN A 396 0.91 -5.94 -30.77
C ASN A 396 0.42 -6.53 -29.43
N ASP A 397 -0.51 -7.48 -29.47
CA ASP A 397 -1.02 -8.20 -28.29
C ASP A 397 -0.01 -9.17 -27.68
N GLU A 398 1.02 -9.57 -28.43
CA GLU A 398 2.09 -10.46 -27.98
C GLU A 398 3.33 -9.69 -27.48
N LEU A 399 3.45 -8.39 -27.78
CA LEU A 399 4.63 -7.57 -27.45
C LEU A 399 5.04 -7.62 -25.99
N PRO A 400 4.14 -7.45 -24.99
CA PRO A 400 4.56 -7.51 -23.59
C PRO A 400 5.28 -8.82 -23.26
N ARG A 401 4.76 -9.94 -23.77
CA ARG A 401 5.32 -11.27 -23.53
C ARG A 401 6.62 -11.48 -24.29
N VAL A 402 6.70 -11.03 -25.55
CA VAL A 402 7.92 -11.17 -26.38
C VAL A 402 9.09 -10.35 -25.82
N LEU A 403 8.83 -9.14 -25.35
CA LEU A 403 9.84 -8.30 -24.70
C LEU A 403 10.26 -8.89 -23.35
N ARG A 404 9.31 -9.34 -22.52
CA ARG A 404 9.60 -9.99 -21.23
C ARG A 404 10.47 -11.23 -21.39
N ARG A 405 10.28 -12.02 -22.45
CA ARG A 405 11.08 -13.22 -22.74
C ARG A 405 12.57 -12.93 -22.94
N ALA A 406 12.98 -11.70 -23.22
CA ALA A 406 14.39 -11.32 -23.25
C ALA A 406 15.11 -11.61 -21.93
N THR A 407 14.39 -11.56 -20.80
CA THR A 407 14.93 -11.94 -19.47
C THR A 407 15.36 -13.41 -19.39
N CYS A 408 14.94 -14.27 -20.32
CA CYS A 408 15.29 -15.68 -20.38
C CYS A 408 16.50 -15.99 -21.28
N TYR A 409 17.09 -14.99 -21.94
CA TYR A 409 18.22 -15.17 -22.84
C TYR A 409 19.48 -14.50 -22.26
N THR A 410 20.64 -15.04 -22.64
CA THR A 410 21.96 -14.54 -22.23
C THR A 410 22.68 -13.78 -23.34
N ASP A 411 22.23 -13.92 -24.59
CA ASP A 411 22.87 -13.31 -25.75
C ASP A 411 21.84 -12.87 -26.82
N ALA A 412 22.24 -11.87 -27.61
CA ALA A 412 21.39 -11.28 -28.63
C ALA A 412 21.10 -12.22 -29.82
N ALA A 413 22.01 -13.14 -30.15
CA ALA A 413 21.83 -14.05 -31.28
C ALA A 413 20.72 -15.06 -31.00
N SER A 414 20.69 -15.62 -29.78
CA SER A 414 19.64 -16.51 -29.30
C SER A 414 18.28 -15.81 -29.24
N TYR A 415 18.22 -14.59 -28.70
CA TYR A 415 16.98 -13.81 -28.67
C TYR A 415 16.48 -13.46 -30.08
N ASN A 416 17.36 -13.04 -30.99
CA ASN A 416 16.99 -12.77 -32.38
C ASN A 416 16.59 -14.03 -33.15
N SER A 417 17.15 -15.21 -32.80
CA SER A 417 16.67 -16.50 -33.32
C SER A 417 15.23 -16.76 -32.89
N PHE A 418 14.90 -16.49 -31.63
CA PHE A 418 13.53 -16.55 -31.11
C PHE A 418 12.59 -15.56 -31.81
N LEU A 419 13.00 -14.30 -31.99
CA LEU A 419 12.20 -13.31 -32.72
C LEU A 419 11.92 -13.74 -34.17
N ARG A 420 12.92 -14.31 -34.87
CA ARG A 420 12.74 -14.89 -36.22
C ARG A 420 11.71 -16.02 -36.25
N GLN A 421 11.61 -16.80 -35.19
CA GLN A 421 10.61 -17.86 -35.08
C GLN A 421 9.21 -17.28 -34.82
N ILE A 422 9.10 -16.24 -33.99
CA ILE A 422 7.82 -15.57 -33.71
C ILE A 422 7.29 -14.81 -34.94
N GLU A 423 8.17 -14.23 -35.73
CA GLU A 423 7.80 -13.54 -36.96
C GLU A 423 7.15 -14.50 -37.98
N LYS A 424 7.63 -15.76 -38.02
CA LYS A 424 7.06 -16.81 -38.87
C LYS A 424 5.73 -17.35 -38.34
N ALA A 425 5.61 -17.49 -37.02
CA ALA A 425 4.42 -17.99 -36.35
C ALA A 425 4.26 -17.31 -35.00
N SER A 426 3.06 -16.83 -34.67
CA SER A 426 2.82 -16.03 -33.47
C SER A 426 3.30 -16.73 -32.18
N LEU A 427 3.65 -15.96 -31.15
CA LEU A 427 4.09 -16.53 -29.86
C LEU A 427 3.05 -17.49 -29.29
N ARG A 428 1.76 -17.16 -29.44
CA ARG A 428 0.64 -18.02 -29.06
C ARG A 428 0.64 -19.37 -29.78
N VAL A 429 1.04 -19.41 -31.05
CA VAL A 429 1.17 -20.67 -31.82
C VAL A 429 2.30 -21.52 -31.27
N HIS A 430 3.47 -20.91 -30.99
CA HIS A 430 4.59 -21.61 -30.37
C HIS A 430 4.23 -22.15 -28.98
N ASP A 431 3.59 -21.32 -28.14
CA ASP A 431 3.14 -21.73 -26.80
C ASP A 431 2.13 -22.89 -26.88
N ALA A 432 1.21 -22.86 -27.84
CA ALA A 432 0.23 -23.93 -28.05
C ALA A 432 0.87 -25.25 -28.53
N ILE A 433 1.88 -25.19 -29.40
CA ILE A 433 2.61 -26.37 -29.87
C ILE A 433 3.47 -26.95 -28.74
N ALA A 434 4.22 -26.10 -28.03
CA ALA A 434 5.15 -26.54 -27.00
C ALA A 434 4.43 -27.06 -25.75
N ASN A 435 3.38 -26.37 -25.30
CA ASN A 435 2.76 -26.66 -24.01
C ASN A 435 1.38 -27.30 -24.12
N GLY A 436 0.79 -27.34 -25.31
CA GLY A 436 -0.63 -27.64 -25.51
C GLY A 436 -1.55 -26.46 -25.13
N VAL A 437 -2.83 -26.58 -25.46
CA VAL A 437 -3.85 -25.59 -25.08
C VAL A 437 -4.71 -26.19 -23.96
N PRO A 438 -4.73 -25.57 -22.77
CA PRO A 438 -5.55 -26.06 -21.68
C PRO A 438 -7.03 -25.84 -21.97
N ILE A 439 -7.87 -26.82 -21.66
CA ILE A 439 -9.32 -26.79 -21.88
C ILE A 439 -10.08 -27.06 -20.58
N LYS A 440 -11.11 -26.25 -20.36
CA LYS A 440 -12.08 -26.45 -19.29
C LYS A 440 -13.15 -27.44 -19.72
N ILE A 441 -13.07 -28.68 -19.24
CA ILE A 441 -14.15 -29.68 -19.35
C ILE A 441 -14.67 -29.97 -17.94
N TRP A 442 -15.92 -29.55 -17.69
CA TRP A 442 -16.57 -29.54 -16.38
C TRP A 442 -17.01 -30.94 -15.91
N LEU A 443 -17.43 -31.04 -14.65
CA LEU A 443 -18.33 -32.01 -13.97
C LEU A 443 -18.92 -31.19 -12.81
N PRO A 444 -20.15 -31.45 -12.33
CA PRO A 444 -20.97 -30.45 -11.65
C PRO A 444 -20.27 -29.62 -10.58
N ALA A 445 -20.51 -28.31 -10.63
CA ALA A 445 -19.70 -27.24 -10.07
C ALA A 445 -19.57 -27.34 -8.56
N ARG A 446 -18.33 -27.43 -8.09
CA ARG A 446 -17.98 -26.81 -6.81
C ARG A 446 -17.70 -25.33 -7.07
N ALA A 447 -18.31 -24.48 -6.25
CA ALA A 447 -18.27 -23.03 -6.40
C ALA A 447 -16.82 -22.50 -6.36
N GLY A 448 -16.42 -21.81 -7.42
CA GLY A 448 -15.12 -21.14 -7.56
C GLY A 448 -14.42 -21.33 -8.91
N TYR A 449 -14.98 -22.15 -9.81
CA TYR A 449 -14.44 -22.35 -11.18
C TYR A 449 -14.74 -21.20 -12.18
N HIS A 450 -15.13 -20.01 -11.70
CA HIS A 450 -15.28 -18.80 -12.55
C HIS A 450 -13.93 -18.18 -12.99
N GLN A 451 -12.81 -18.82 -12.64
CA GLN A 451 -11.45 -18.33 -12.85
C GLN A 451 -10.94 -18.61 -14.27
N ASP A 452 -9.85 -17.95 -14.66
CA ASP A 452 -9.23 -18.17 -15.97
C ASP A 452 -8.65 -19.58 -16.13
N VAL A 453 -8.51 -20.03 -17.38
CA VAL A 453 -7.88 -21.33 -17.65
C VAL A 453 -6.41 -21.29 -17.26
N THR A 454 -5.93 -22.31 -16.56
CA THR A 454 -4.54 -22.44 -16.13
C THR A 454 -3.85 -23.62 -16.80
N MET A 455 -2.52 -23.67 -16.75
CA MET A 455 -1.71 -24.78 -17.29
C MET A 455 -1.89 -26.11 -16.54
N LYS A 456 -2.63 -26.12 -15.42
CA LYS A 456 -2.97 -27.33 -14.66
C LYS A 456 -4.16 -28.08 -15.27
N HIS A 457 -4.95 -27.43 -16.12
CA HIS A 457 -6.09 -28.06 -16.77
C HIS A 457 -5.63 -29.09 -17.82
N PRO A 458 -6.48 -30.08 -18.15
CA PRO A 458 -6.25 -30.98 -19.27
C PRO A 458 -5.94 -30.21 -20.55
N LYS A 459 -4.98 -30.70 -21.34
CA LYS A 459 -4.46 -29.97 -22.49
C LYS A 459 -4.69 -30.74 -23.78
N ILE A 460 -5.09 -30.00 -24.80
CA ILE A 460 -5.04 -30.49 -26.17
C ILE A 460 -3.63 -30.28 -26.71
N GLN A 461 -3.06 -31.33 -27.29
CA GLN A 461 -1.68 -31.31 -27.81
C GLN A 461 -1.66 -31.18 -29.32
N PHE A 462 -0.69 -30.42 -29.81
CA PHE A 462 -0.50 -30.13 -31.22
C PHE A 462 0.92 -30.50 -31.65
N ILE A 463 1.10 -30.74 -32.94
CA ILE A 463 2.41 -30.94 -33.56
C ILE A 463 2.49 -30.18 -34.88
N THR A 464 3.69 -29.77 -35.26
CA THR A 464 3.96 -29.21 -36.58
C THR A 464 4.84 -30.14 -37.40
N GLU A 465 4.43 -30.42 -38.63
CA GLU A 465 5.21 -31.22 -39.59
C GLU A 465 5.05 -30.67 -41.00
N GLY A 466 6.17 -30.47 -41.71
CA GLY A 466 6.14 -29.92 -43.07
C GLY A 466 5.46 -28.55 -43.18
N GLY A 467 5.53 -27.73 -42.13
CA GLY A 467 4.85 -26.42 -42.07
C GLY A 467 3.32 -26.50 -41.87
N LYS A 468 2.76 -27.70 -41.69
CA LYS A 468 1.35 -27.92 -41.36
C LYS A 468 1.18 -28.15 -39.86
N TYR A 469 -0.02 -27.91 -39.36
CA TYR A 469 -0.38 -28.13 -37.96
C TYR A 469 -1.29 -29.34 -37.85
N PHE A 470 -1.07 -30.14 -36.82
CA PHE A 470 -1.89 -31.32 -36.53
C PHE A 470 -2.30 -31.35 -35.06
N LEU A 471 -3.48 -31.91 -34.82
CA LEU A 471 -4.04 -32.20 -33.51
C LEU A 471 -3.84 -33.68 -33.19
N TRP A 472 -3.28 -34.01 -32.03
CA TRP A 472 -3.34 -35.37 -31.49
C TRP A 472 -4.73 -35.64 -30.93
N ILE A 473 -5.36 -36.76 -31.32
CA ILE A 473 -6.72 -37.11 -30.87
C ILE A 473 -6.77 -38.34 -29.96
N ASP A 474 -5.64 -39.01 -29.74
CA ASP A 474 -5.51 -40.13 -28.81
C ASP A 474 -4.29 -39.95 -27.89
N LYS A 475 -4.26 -40.76 -26.83
CA LYS A 475 -3.26 -40.72 -25.75
C LYS A 475 -1.90 -41.21 -26.23
N GLU A 476 -1.90 -42.26 -27.06
CA GLU A 476 -0.73 -42.93 -27.60
C GLU A 476 -0.03 -42.11 -28.69
N LYS A 477 -0.67 -41.02 -29.14
CA LYS A 477 -0.22 -40.16 -30.26
C LYS A 477 -0.03 -40.98 -31.54
N THR A 478 -0.95 -41.89 -31.80
CA THR A 478 -0.94 -42.75 -32.99
C THR A 478 -1.71 -42.11 -34.14
N ARG A 479 -2.72 -41.31 -33.82
CA ARG A 479 -3.59 -40.65 -34.78
C ARG A 479 -3.58 -39.14 -34.57
N ARG A 480 -3.45 -38.45 -35.69
CA ARG A 480 -3.49 -36.99 -35.76
C ARG A 480 -4.36 -36.49 -36.89
N VAL A 481 -4.86 -35.27 -36.71
CA VAL A 481 -5.79 -34.64 -37.62
C VAL A 481 -5.18 -33.33 -38.13
N PRO A 482 -5.04 -33.13 -39.45
CA PRO A 482 -4.52 -31.87 -39.97
C PRO A 482 -5.49 -30.71 -39.70
N LEU A 483 -4.92 -29.56 -39.36
CA LEU A 483 -5.65 -28.34 -39.02
C LEU A 483 -5.39 -27.27 -40.07
N ARG A 484 -6.43 -26.90 -40.83
CA ARG A 484 -6.32 -25.86 -41.87
C ARG A 484 -6.28 -24.45 -41.28
N ARG A 485 -7.05 -24.23 -40.21
CA ARG A 485 -7.26 -22.90 -39.59
C ARG A 485 -6.75 -22.86 -38.15
N PHE A 486 -5.47 -23.19 -37.93
CA PHE A 486 -4.91 -23.37 -36.58
C PHE A 486 -5.11 -22.14 -35.67
N VAL A 487 -4.80 -20.94 -36.15
CA VAL A 487 -4.98 -19.70 -35.36
C VAL A 487 -6.44 -19.49 -34.98
N GLY A 488 -7.37 -19.72 -35.91
CA GLY A 488 -8.81 -19.62 -35.66
C GLY A 488 -9.30 -20.65 -34.63
N LEU A 489 -8.73 -21.86 -34.64
CA LEU A 489 -8.99 -22.86 -33.61
C LEU A 489 -8.61 -22.34 -32.23
N LEU A 490 -7.40 -21.77 -32.08
CA LEU A 490 -6.94 -21.22 -30.79
C LEU A 490 -7.89 -20.13 -30.25
N ASP A 491 -8.39 -19.25 -31.11
CA ASP A 491 -9.37 -18.23 -30.72
C ASP A 491 -10.70 -18.83 -30.25
N LYS A 492 -11.18 -19.87 -30.92
CA LYS A 492 -12.41 -20.58 -30.54
C LYS A 492 -12.24 -21.37 -29.25
N LEU A 493 -11.08 -21.98 -29.01
CA LEU A 493 -10.76 -22.65 -27.75
C LEU A 493 -10.66 -21.65 -26.58
N LYS A 494 -10.05 -20.48 -26.79
CA LYS A 494 -10.06 -19.39 -25.80
C LYS A 494 -11.48 -18.95 -25.48
N LYS A 495 -12.33 -18.76 -26.51
CA LYS A 495 -13.74 -18.41 -26.34
C LYS A 495 -14.54 -19.50 -25.64
N LEU A 496 -14.27 -20.79 -25.93
CA LEU A 496 -14.88 -21.91 -25.21
C LEU A 496 -14.55 -21.80 -23.71
N ASN A 497 -13.28 -21.65 -23.35
CA ASN A 497 -12.85 -21.51 -21.96
C ASN A 497 -13.47 -20.31 -21.23
N SER A 498 -13.71 -19.19 -21.91
CA SER A 498 -14.42 -18.05 -21.30
C SER A 498 -15.92 -18.30 -21.16
N GLN A 499 -16.52 -19.01 -22.14
CA GLN A 499 -17.95 -19.34 -22.13
C GLN A 499 -18.32 -20.38 -21.07
N THR A 500 -17.40 -21.28 -20.72
CA THR A 500 -17.60 -22.27 -19.65
C THR A 500 -17.74 -21.62 -18.28
N ASN A 501 -17.21 -20.41 -18.06
CA ASN A 501 -17.19 -19.78 -16.74
C ASN A 501 -18.53 -19.20 -16.30
N ASN A 502 -19.40 -18.78 -17.20
CA ASN A 502 -20.59 -18.00 -16.85
C ASN A 502 -21.61 -18.07 -17.99
N GLY A 503 -22.43 -19.11 -18.02
CA GLY A 503 -23.52 -19.08 -18.98
C GLY A 503 -24.51 -20.20 -18.86
N TYR A 504 -25.75 -19.79 -19.05
CA TYR A 504 -26.76 -20.62 -19.66
C TYR A 504 -26.55 -20.58 -21.18
N VAL A 505 -26.98 -21.63 -21.86
CA VAL A 505 -27.27 -21.60 -23.28
C VAL A 505 -28.77 -21.47 -23.39
N HIS A 506 -29.23 -20.54 -24.21
CA HIS A 506 -30.62 -20.49 -24.60
C HIS A 506 -30.76 -21.37 -25.84
N ASP A 507 -31.50 -22.46 -25.72
CA ASP A 507 -31.92 -23.30 -26.85
C ASP A 507 -33.45 -23.40 -26.87
N ASP A 508 -33.99 -24.20 -27.79
CA ASP A 508 -35.44 -24.37 -27.98
C ASP A 508 -36.14 -24.95 -26.73
N SER A 509 -35.38 -25.54 -25.80
CA SER A 509 -35.88 -26.08 -24.52
C SER A 509 -35.70 -25.13 -23.33
N GLY A 510 -35.16 -23.93 -23.57
CA GLY A 510 -34.99 -22.87 -22.57
C GLY A 510 -33.55 -22.63 -22.13
N PHE A 511 -33.37 -22.19 -20.88
CA PHE A 511 -32.06 -21.87 -20.31
C PHE A 511 -31.39 -23.11 -19.73
N ASN A 512 -30.53 -23.77 -20.51
CA ASN A 512 -29.75 -24.91 -20.07
C ASN A 512 -28.38 -24.48 -19.53
N TYR A 513 -27.96 -25.07 -18.41
CA TYR A 513 -26.64 -24.78 -17.84
C TYR A 513 -25.54 -25.35 -18.74
N ARG A 514 -24.46 -24.59 -18.97
CA ARG A 514 -23.27 -25.08 -19.68
C ARG A 514 -22.54 -26.12 -18.84
N ASN A 515 -22.95 -27.37 -18.98
CA ASN A 515 -22.38 -28.50 -18.26
C ASN A 515 -21.20 -29.13 -19.04
N THR A 516 -20.72 -30.26 -18.53
CA THR A 516 -19.68 -31.09 -19.11
C THR A 516 -19.99 -31.45 -20.55
N ASP A 517 -21.20 -31.93 -20.79
CA ASP A 517 -21.60 -32.48 -22.08
C ASP A 517 -21.74 -31.38 -23.13
N TRP A 518 -22.23 -30.21 -22.73
CA TRP A 518 -22.16 -29.01 -23.57
C TRP A 518 -20.71 -28.67 -23.96
N CYS A 519 -19.77 -28.71 -23.00
CA CYS A 519 -18.35 -28.44 -23.29
C CYS A 519 -17.77 -29.48 -24.25
N LYS A 520 -18.05 -30.77 -24.05
CA LYS A 520 -17.60 -31.86 -24.93
C LYS A 520 -18.13 -31.67 -26.35
N TRP A 521 -19.43 -31.48 -26.49
CA TRP A 521 -20.09 -31.23 -27.77
C TRP A 521 -19.50 -30.00 -28.46
N LYS A 522 -19.37 -28.88 -27.73
CA LYS A 522 -18.86 -27.63 -28.29
C LYS A 522 -17.40 -27.75 -28.72
N LEU A 523 -16.58 -28.47 -27.95
CA LEU A 523 -15.19 -28.75 -28.30
C LEU A 523 -15.09 -29.57 -29.58
N LYS A 524 -15.82 -30.70 -29.66
CA LYS A 524 -15.84 -31.56 -30.86
C LYS A 524 -16.24 -30.74 -32.09
N ARG A 525 -17.30 -29.94 -31.98
CA ARG A 525 -17.76 -29.03 -33.04
C ARG A 525 -16.68 -28.04 -33.46
N ILE A 526 -16.03 -27.37 -32.51
CA ILE A 526 -14.94 -26.41 -32.79
C ILE A 526 -13.81 -27.09 -33.56
N ILE A 527 -13.40 -28.30 -33.16
CA ILE A 527 -12.34 -29.04 -33.84
C ILE A 527 -12.76 -29.41 -35.27
N ARG A 528 -13.96 -29.96 -35.46
CA ARG A 528 -14.50 -30.30 -36.79
C ARG A 528 -14.55 -29.11 -37.75
N GLU A 529 -14.92 -27.93 -37.25
CA GLU A 529 -14.95 -26.68 -38.03
C GLU A 529 -13.56 -26.23 -38.52
N HIS A 530 -12.46 -26.69 -37.90
CA HIS A 530 -11.08 -26.28 -38.22
C HIS A 530 -10.21 -27.41 -38.79
N ALA A 531 -10.65 -28.66 -38.62
CA ALA A 531 -10.12 -29.88 -39.21
C ALA A 531 -10.88 -30.21 -40.49
N VAL A 532 -10.68 -29.39 -41.52
CA VAL A 532 -11.36 -29.51 -42.82
C VAL A 532 -10.36 -29.63 -43.97
N ASP A 533 -10.78 -30.25 -45.07
CA ASP A 533 -10.00 -30.34 -46.30
C ASP A 533 -10.02 -29.03 -47.11
N ASP A 534 -9.49 -29.07 -48.34
CA ASP A 534 -9.45 -27.91 -49.23
C ASP A 534 -10.86 -27.42 -49.67
N LYS A 535 -11.87 -28.30 -49.62
CA LYS A 535 -13.27 -28.04 -49.93
C LYS A 535 -14.12 -27.73 -48.69
N ASP A 536 -13.47 -27.46 -47.55
CA ASP A 536 -14.11 -27.22 -46.24
C ASP A 536 -14.95 -28.43 -45.75
N VAL A 537 -14.67 -29.65 -46.22
CA VAL A 537 -15.29 -30.89 -45.74
C VAL A 537 -14.58 -31.34 -44.45
N PRO A 538 -15.30 -31.63 -43.35
CA PRO A 538 -14.69 -32.12 -42.12
C PRO A 538 -13.90 -33.41 -42.33
N LEU A 539 -12.64 -33.40 -41.90
CA LEU A 539 -11.71 -34.55 -41.96
C LEU A 539 -11.87 -35.52 -40.80
N VAL A 540 -12.73 -35.17 -39.83
CA VAL A 540 -13.06 -35.99 -38.68
C VAL A 540 -14.54 -35.94 -38.36
N THR A 541 -15.06 -37.10 -37.99
CA THR A 541 -16.40 -37.28 -37.44
C THR A 541 -16.40 -37.01 -35.94
N GLU A 542 -17.58 -36.89 -35.32
CA GLU A 542 -17.68 -36.70 -33.86
C GLU A 542 -17.23 -37.93 -33.07
N ALA A 543 -17.51 -39.13 -33.59
CA ALA A 543 -17.10 -40.39 -32.97
C ALA A 543 -15.57 -40.50 -32.89
N GLU A 544 -14.86 -40.02 -33.92
CA GLU A 544 -13.40 -40.04 -33.96
C GLU A 544 -12.75 -39.04 -33.00
N LEU A 545 -13.52 -38.09 -32.45
CA LEU A 545 -13.06 -37.14 -31.43
C LEU A 545 -13.41 -37.58 -30.00
N GLU A 546 -14.07 -38.73 -29.82
CA GLU A 546 -14.33 -39.29 -28.48
C GLU A 546 -13.05 -39.59 -27.71
N PRO A 547 -12.01 -40.22 -28.30
CA PRO A 547 -10.79 -40.55 -27.57
C PRO A 547 -10.07 -39.29 -27.02
N LEU A 548 -10.16 -38.16 -27.72
CA LEU A 548 -9.62 -36.89 -27.25
C LEU A 548 -10.38 -36.38 -26.02
N VAL A 549 -11.70 -36.51 -26.02
CA VAL A 549 -12.52 -36.10 -24.88
C VAL A 549 -12.27 -37.02 -23.68
N GLU A 550 -12.19 -38.33 -23.91
CA GLU A 550 -11.84 -39.31 -22.88
C GLU A 550 -10.46 -39.01 -22.28
N LEU A 551 -9.45 -38.73 -23.11
CA LEU A 551 -8.12 -38.31 -22.66
C LEU A 551 -8.17 -37.09 -21.72
N LEU A 552 -8.98 -36.07 -22.03
CA LEU A 552 -9.10 -34.88 -21.19
C LEU A 552 -9.83 -35.18 -19.87
N LEU A 553 -10.81 -36.08 -19.87
CA LEU A 553 -11.49 -36.55 -18.66
C LEU A 553 -10.59 -37.42 -17.79
N GLU A 554 -9.80 -38.31 -18.40
CA GLU A 554 -8.81 -39.15 -17.72
C GLU A 554 -7.76 -38.30 -17.03
N ALA A 555 -7.16 -37.34 -17.75
CA ALA A 555 -6.15 -36.43 -17.19
C ALA A 555 -6.69 -35.67 -15.96
N ARG A 556 -7.96 -35.27 -16.01
CA ARG A 556 -8.64 -34.68 -14.86
C ARG A 556 -8.82 -35.67 -13.72
N THR A 557 -9.32 -36.86 -14.01
CA THR A 557 -9.58 -37.91 -13.01
C THR A 557 -8.28 -38.28 -12.30
N GLU A 558 -7.17 -38.36 -13.03
CA GLU A 558 -5.85 -38.58 -12.47
C GLU A 558 -5.39 -37.42 -11.59
N ALA A 559 -5.64 -36.16 -12.00
CA ALA A 559 -5.36 -34.99 -11.18
C ALA A 559 -6.19 -34.96 -9.89
N GLU A 560 -7.49 -35.31 -9.95
CA GLU A 560 -8.35 -35.44 -8.76
C GLU A 560 -7.87 -36.56 -7.85
N LYS A 561 -7.42 -37.70 -8.40
CA LYS A 561 -6.82 -38.80 -7.64
C LYS A 561 -5.53 -38.36 -6.93
N LYS A 562 -4.64 -37.66 -7.63
CA LYS A 562 -3.40 -37.10 -7.04
C LYS A 562 -3.73 -36.09 -5.94
N SER A 563 -4.73 -35.25 -6.16
CA SER A 563 -5.21 -34.29 -5.16
C SER A 563 -5.78 -34.99 -3.92
N ALA A 564 -6.54 -36.08 -4.09
CA ALA A 564 -7.03 -36.90 -2.98
C ALA A 564 -5.89 -37.60 -2.21
N GLN A 565 -4.86 -38.08 -2.91
CA GLN A 565 -3.65 -38.64 -2.29
C GLN A 565 -2.89 -37.56 -1.49
N LEU A 566 -2.78 -36.36 -2.04
CA LEU A 566 -2.19 -35.22 -1.37
C LEU A 566 -2.97 -34.84 -0.12
N LEU A 567 -4.31 -34.79 -0.20
CA LEU A 567 -5.18 -34.57 0.95
C LEU A 567 -4.94 -35.63 2.04
N ALA A 568 -4.88 -36.91 1.69
CA ALA A 568 -4.63 -37.96 2.66
C ALA A 568 -3.26 -37.79 3.37
N SER A 569 -2.22 -37.40 2.62
CA SER A 569 -0.90 -37.09 3.18
C SER A 569 -0.97 -35.89 4.14
N VAL A 570 -1.64 -34.82 3.73
CA VAL A 570 -1.75 -33.58 4.51
C VAL A 570 -2.60 -33.78 5.76
N VAL A 571 -3.71 -34.51 5.68
CA VAL A 571 -4.53 -34.86 6.86
C VAL A 571 -3.69 -35.59 7.91
N LYS A 572 -2.84 -36.54 7.47
CA LYS A 572 -1.90 -37.25 8.35
C LYS A 572 -0.85 -36.31 8.95
N GLU A 573 -0.25 -35.45 8.13
CA GLU A 573 0.78 -34.50 8.54
C GLU A 573 0.27 -33.46 9.54
N THR A 574 -0.92 -32.91 9.30
CA THR A 574 -1.51 -31.87 10.15
C THR A 574 -2.23 -32.42 11.38
N GLY A 575 -2.45 -33.74 11.46
CA GLY A 575 -3.25 -34.39 12.50
C GLY A 575 -4.74 -34.00 12.42
N ALA A 576 -5.24 -33.66 11.23
CA ALA A 576 -6.63 -33.28 11.06
C ALA A 576 -7.56 -34.50 11.22
N GLN A 577 -8.73 -34.31 11.84
CA GLN A 577 -9.69 -35.38 12.10
C GLN A 577 -10.98 -35.15 11.31
N GLU A 578 -11.45 -36.17 10.61
CA GLU A 578 -12.73 -36.10 9.89
C GLU A 578 -13.90 -36.12 10.89
N ILE A 579 -14.78 -35.14 10.82
CA ILE A 579 -15.93 -34.94 11.71
C ILE A 579 -17.20 -34.65 10.90
N ASN A 580 -18.36 -34.87 11.50
CA ASN A 580 -19.63 -34.35 10.98
C ASN A 580 -19.88 -32.97 11.60
N TYR A 581 -19.97 -31.93 10.77
CA TYR A 581 -20.25 -30.56 11.20
C TYR A 581 -21.42 -29.99 10.39
N LYS A 582 -22.51 -29.65 11.09
CA LYS A 582 -23.75 -29.12 10.49
C LYS A 582 -24.32 -30.01 9.37
N GLY A 583 -24.18 -31.33 9.52
CA GLY A 583 -24.65 -32.32 8.54
C GLY A 583 -23.72 -32.53 7.34
N LEU A 584 -22.56 -31.88 7.30
CA LEU A 584 -21.55 -32.04 6.26
C LEU A 584 -20.29 -32.69 6.81
N THR A 585 -19.57 -33.41 5.94
CA THR A 585 -18.24 -33.91 6.25
C THR A 585 -17.25 -32.74 6.35
N ALA A 586 -16.46 -32.67 7.41
CA ALA A 586 -15.47 -31.62 7.64
C ALA A 586 -14.20 -32.20 8.28
N TYR A 587 -13.09 -31.46 8.22
CA TYR A 587 -11.87 -31.74 8.96
C TYR A 587 -11.71 -30.76 10.12
N GLU A 588 -11.52 -31.28 11.33
CA GLU A 588 -11.11 -30.48 12.47
C GLU A 588 -9.59 -30.52 12.64
N ILE A 589 -8.97 -29.36 12.79
CA ILE A 589 -7.52 -29.19 12.86
C ILE A 589 -7.17 -28.23 14.01
N THR A 590 -6.07 -28.51 14.71
CA THR A 590 -5.50 -27.62 15.71
C THR A 590 -4.24 -26.96 15.13
N GLY A 591 -4.26 -25.64 15.03
CA GLY A 591 -3.12 -24.85 14.58
C GLY A 591 -2.00 -24.79 15.62
N ASN A 592 -0.83 -24.32 15.21
CA ASN A 592 0.33 -24.13 16.09
C ASN A 592 0.08 -23.09 17.19
N SER A 593 -0.88 -22.18 17.00
CA SER A 593 -1.34 -21.26 18.04
C SER A 593 -2.16 -21.94 19.16
N GLY A 594 -2.56 -23.20 18.95
CA GLY A 594 -3.52 -23.90 19.80
C GLY A 594 -4.99 -23.67 19.41
N GLN A 595 -5.27 -22.73 18.49
CA GLN A 595 -6.62 -22.51 17.99
C GLN A 595 -7.11 -23.71 17.18
N ARG A 596 -8.37 -24.09 17.40
CA ARG A 596 -9.04 -25.17 16.66
C ARG A 596 -9.93 -24.61 15.56
N TYR A 597 -9.94 -25.28 14.42
CA TYR A 597 -10.70 -24.92 13.23
C TYR A 597 -11.42 -26.13 12.64
N ARG A 598 -12.55 -25.88 11.97
CA ARG A 598 -13.31 -26.86 11.20
C ARG A 598 -13.35 -26.41 9.74
N VAL A 599 -12.93 -27.27 8.83
CA VAL A 599 -12.88 -27.01 7.38
C VAL A 599 -13.82 -27.96 6.67
N GLU A 600 -14.86 -27.46 6.00
CA GLU A 600 -15.77 -28.31 5.23
C GLU A 600 -14.98 -29.13 4.19
N LYS A 601 -15.26 -30.43 4.05
CA LYS A 601 -14.67 -31.31 3.02
C LYS A 601 -15.46 -31.24 1.70
N GLU A 602 -16.70 -30.79 1.79
CA GLU A 602 -17.64 -30.67 0.67
C GLU A 602 -18.01 -29.20 0.45
N GLY A 603 -18.46 -28.86 -0.77
CA GLY A 603 -18.88 -27.49 -1.09
C GLY A 603 -17.70 -26.52 -1.29
N GLN A 604 -17.69 -25.42 -0.52
CA GLN A 604 -16.76 -24.28 -0.66
C GLN A 604 -15.54 -24.37 0.27
N PHE A 605 -15.36 -25.51 0.95
CA PHE A 605 -14.31 -25.75 1.93
C PHE A 605 -14.26 -24.70 3.05
N ARG A 606 -15.41 -24.18 3.49
CA ARG A 606 -15.47 -23.04 4.41
C ARG A 606 -14.79 -23.39 5.74
N VAL A 607 -14.15 -22.39 6.33
CA VAL A 607 -13.40 -22.53 7.58
C VAL A 607 -14.15 -21.84 8.70
N TRP A 608 -14.23 -22.52 9.85
CA TRP A 608 -14.92 -22.04 11.05
C TRP A 608 -14.01 -22.22 12.26
N LYS A 609 -13.94 -21.24 13.17
CA LYS A 609 -13.27 -21.44 14.47
C LYS A 609 -14.10 -22.42 15.32
N ALA A 610 -13.47 -23.47 15.82
CA ALA A 610 -14.14 -24.41 16.71
C ALA A 610 -14.44 -23.74 18.06
N GLY A 611 -15.65 -23.97 18.58
CA GLY A 611 -16.13 -23.39 19.84
C GLY A 611 -16.98 -22.13 19.66
N THR A 612 -16.63 -21.24 18.72
CA THR A 612 -17.39 -20.01 18.46
C THR A 612 -18.25 -20.06 17.19
N ASP A 613 -17.99 -21.02 16.30
CA ASP A 613 -18.60 -21.08 14.96
C ASP A 613 -18.43 -19.76 14.18
N GLN A 614 -17.37 -19.01 14.47
CA GLN A 614 -17.01 -17.81 13.72
C GLN A 614 -16.39 -18.22 12.38
N TYR A 615 -16.94 -17.70 11.28
CA TYR A 615 -16.39 -17.91 9.94
C TYR A 615 -14.99 -17.29 9.82
N VAL A 616 -14.06 -18.02 9.22
CA VAL A 616 -12.71 -17.56 8.89
C VAL A 616 -12.60 -17.50 7.36
N CYS A 617 -12.42 -16.29 6.84
CA CYS A 617 -12.17 -16.10 5.42
C CYS A 617 -10.69 -16.39 5.13
N ILE A 618 -10.41 -17.46 4.37
CA ILE A 618 -9.07 -17.73 3.82
C ILE A 618 -9.08 -17.32 2.36
N VAL A 619 -8.20 -16.38 2.00
CA VAL A 619 -8.02 -15.94 0.61
C VAL A 619 -6.95 -16.82 -0.02
N ASP A 620 -7.38 -17.75 -0.87
CA ASP A 620 -6.46 -18.57 -1.66
C ASP A 620 -5.70 -17.65 -2.65
N GLY A 621 -4.38 -17.64 -2.59
CA GLY A 621 -3.53 -16.71 -3.36
C GLY A 621 -3.88 -16.69 -4.86
N ARG A 622 -4.02 -15.49 -5.43
CA ARG A 622 -4.38 -15.20 -6.83
C ARG A 622 -5.72 -15.76 -7.30
N GLY A 623 -6.54 -16.32 -6.40
CA GLY A 623 -7.76 -16.99 -6.80
C GLY A 623 -7.46 -18.07 -7.84
N GLU A 624 -6.49 -18.94 -7.57
CA GLU A 624 -6.35 -20.21 -8.30
C GLU A 624 -6.98 -21.31 -7.44
N MET A 625 -8.14 -21.83 -7.83
CA MET A 625 -8.66 -23.07 -7.27
C MET A 625 -7.91 -24.23 -7.94
N GLY A 626 -7.21 -25.03 -7.14
CA GLY A 626 -6.62 -26.26 -7.64
C GLY A 626 -7.68 -27.31 -8.02
N VAL A 627 -7.22 -28.48 -8.46
CA VAL A 627 -8.09 -29.57 -8.90
C VAL A 627 -8.49 -30.42 -7.69
N GLY A 628 -9.73 -30.92 -7.64
CA GLY A 628 -10.19 -31.80 -6.56
C GLY A 628 -10.16 -31.16 -5.16
N TYR A 629 -9.21 -31.58 -4.33
CA TYR A 629 -9.06 -31.22 -2.92
C TYR A 629 -7.89 -30.25 -2.65
N ASP A 630 -7.25 -29.71 -3.69
CA ASP A 630 -6.07 -28.85 -3.53
C ASP A 630 -6.33 -27.61 -2.66
N ALA A 631 -7.50 -26.99 -2.79
CA ALA A 631 -7.88 -25.85 -1.95
C ALA A 631 -8.07 -26.26 -0.48
N LEU A 632 -8.64 -27.45 -0.24
CA LEU A 632 -8.75 -28.00 1.11
C LEU A 632 -7.38 -28.31 1.70
N VAL A 633 -6.48 -28.91 0.91
CA VAL A 633 -5.06 -29.12 1.28
C VAL A 633 -4.39 -27.81 1.68
N ALA A 634 -4.48 -26.78 0.84
CA ALA A 634 -3.87 -25.48 1.10
C ALA A 634 -4.38 -24.87 2.40
N ARG A 635 -5.70 -24.96 2.67
CA ARG A 635 -6.31 -24.46 3.90
C ARG A 635 -5.87 -25.23 5.13
N LEU A 636 -5.79 -26.56 5.07
CA LEU A 636 -5.29 -27.37 6.19
C LEU A 636 -3.83 -27.03 6.52
N LEU A 637 -2.96 -26.89 5.51
CA LEU A 637 -1.56 -26.50 5.71
C LEU A 637 -1.43 -25.06 6.26
N ALA A 638 -2.25 -24.13 5.77
CA ALA A 638 -2.27 -22.76 6.26
C ALA A 638 -2.73 -22.68 7.73
N LEU A 639 -3.81 -23.38 8.07
CA LEU A 639 -4.35 -23.41 9.43
C LEU A 639 -3.45 -24.18 10.41
N ARG A 640 -2.67 -25.15 9.93
CA ARG A 640 -1.63 -25.77 10.75
C ARG A 640 -0.59 -24.72 11.19
N ASN A 641 -0.28 -23.78 10.31
CA ASN A 641 0.69 -22.70 10.53
C ASN A 641 0.00 -21.35 10.81
N ASP A 642 -1.05 -21.38 11.63
CA ASP A 642 -1.92 -20.22 11.92
C ASP A 642 -1.27 -19.10 12.75
N THR A 643 0.02 -19.17 13.03
CA THR A 643 0.78 -18.09 13.68
C THR A 643 0.79 -16.79 12.88
N PHE A 644 0.39 -16.84 11.60
CA PHE A 644 0.27 -15.69 10.69
C PHE A 644 -1.19 -15.32 10.36
N VAL A 645 -2.18 -15.88 11.06
CA VAL A 645 -3.58 -15.50 10.87
C VAL A 645 -3.82 -14.14 11.50
N VAL A 646 -4.16 -13.14 10.68
CA VAL A 646 -4.57 -11.82 11.15
C VAL A 646 -5.98 -11.90 11.70
N ASP A 647 -6.22 -11.37 12.91
CA ASP A 647 -7.52 -11.45 13.59
C ASP A 647 -8.67 -10.79 12.82
N ARG A 648 -8.35 -9.79 11.98
CA ARG A 648 -9.30 -9.11 11.10
C ARG A 648 -8.64 -8.77 9.77
N ILE A 649 -9.35 -9.06 8.68
CA ILE A 649 -9.13 -8.44 7.38
C ILE A 649 -10.17 -7.32 7.27
N THR A 650 -9.78 -6.08 7.54
CA THR A 650 -10.65 -4.92 7.35
C THR A 650 -10.55 -4.47 5.90
N THR A 651 -11.69 -4.24 5.25
CA THR A 651 -11.69 -3.49 3.99
C THR A 651 -11.61 -1.99 4.30
N LEU A 652 -11.15 -1.18 3.33
CA LEU A 652 -11.17 0.29 3.47
C LEU A 652 -12.58 0.81 3.81
N ARG A 653 -13.63 0.13 3.35
CA ARG A 653 -15.03 0.41 3.68
C ARG A 653 -15.37 0.14 5.14
N ASP A 654 -14.83 -0.94 5.71
CA ASP A 654 -15.06 -1.26 7.13
C ASP A 654 -14.43 -0.20 8.02
N HIS A 655 -13.24 0.30 7.68
CA HIS A 655 -12.63 1.43 8.39
C HIS A 655 -13.46 2.72 8.31
N VAL A 656 -13.99 3.06 7.13
CA VAL A 656 -14.86 4.24 6.97
C VAL A 656 -16.16 4.08 7.77
N ARG A 657 -16.74 2.88 7.80
CA ARG A 657 -17.99 2.62 8.52
C ARG A 657 -17.80 2.57 10.03
N GLU A 658 -16.72 1.96 10.50
CA GLU A 658 -16.34 1.98 11.92
C GLU A 658 -16.00 3.42 12.37
N GLY A 659 -15.33 4.20 11.52
CA GLY A 659 -15.11 5.63 11.76
C GLY A 659 -16.40 6.44 11.84
N ALA A 660 -17.35 6.20 10.94
CA ALA A 660 -18.66 6.86 10.94
C ALA A 660 -19.52 6.48 12.16
N GLN A 661 -19.50 5.19 12.56
CA GLN A 661 -20.19 4.71 13.74
C GLN A 661 -19.56 5.24 15.04
N ALA A 662 -18.22 5.30 15.10
CA ALA A 662 -17.52 5.90 16.22
C ALA A 662 -17.79 7.41 16.32
N ALA A 663 -17.85 8.13 15.19
CA ALA A 663 -18.23 9.55 15.16
C ALA A 663 -19.68 9.77 15.62
N GLN A 664 -20.61 8.91 15.20
CA GLN A 664 -22.00 8.94 15.69
C GLN A 664 -22.11 8.60 17.18
N ALA A 665 -21.29 7.69 17.69
CA ALA A 665 -21.27 7.35 19.11
C ALA A 665 -20.62 8.44 19.96
N ALA A 666 -19.62 9.16 19.45
CA ALA A 666 -19.00 10.30 20.12
C ALA A 666 -19.87 11.57 20.07
N ALA A 667 -20.78 11.67 19.10
CA ALA A 667 -21.75 12.76 18.99
C ALA A 667 -23.00 12.55 19.87
N ARG A 668 -23.17 11.35 20.44
CA ARG A 668 -24.21 11.03 21.43
C ARG A 668 -23.61 11.07 22.82
#